data_AF-A0A935HQT7-F1
#
_entry.id   AF-A0A935HQT7-F1
#
_cell.length_a   1.000
_cell.length_b   1.000
_cell.length_c   1.000
_cell.angle_alpha   90.00
_cell.angle_beta   90.00
_cell.angle_gamma   90.00
#
_symmetry.space_group_name_H-M   'P 1'
#
loop_
_entity.id
_entity.type
_entity.pdbx_description
1 polymer ?
#
loop_
_entity_poly.entity_id
_entity_poly.type
_entity_poly.pdbx_seq_one_letter_code
_entity_poly.pdbx_strand_id
1 'polypeptide(L)'
;MRILRILFLALTYLPLFTAAQERPMQESKNGWYLSPHGTIRILLLFVEVEYDVNREKDPRPDGADHWPKGQLPVWKDNVFDPQVLPVQQAMVSRYYQDISLGNFTVLGDYVDEVIHVKESEYPGVSNAHGIGRFAVDELNKRGSLKTHHGLSIADFDLWKDGGKQGLPKERGSDDPHQYDHIMVITRNSGLPHGTGSTDGGSPGKLFGYGADTQSRFGGNNALPFEILKHEFNHLLIGGNNFHSGGGNASQFESYQLCLQGGWSMMGANGSSLLTCSAWDRDRMGWRPEGATYRIRARSMGGHEVDTDLDPVNGDTGIFVLRDFVTSGDALRIRLPDLPESGYQQWLWVENHQGSHRNGSPTDQFHWEGFGENCITPIEPGLFLQIQIDREERTGTNIFSGSADYLRPVLANGSHDLYLRGDTISWVCPFGGRSFPYVLDPELANPFTGNHEQELPVVDRNGDGKLERGEHFPIGTRSVKGLEVVHNVGFGRPEHAMRMNGVRKIGMCTNPSTANALTLLSTNKREIQGVGGPNVRVIHLNGIAIELQAMDAKGDAHVRISTNDTRMASDQRWCADSIVLPPLRGVDGHSLTVAAGVRLRLDRSRAATRMTQVDPDAQGGPWFSEATRLTITSGASVFLEDRSELVLENGSELHLLAGSRLILRPTAKLLSEPGTRIVQHGNCCIEARNKVLRKLRKQGRLVKIP
;
A
#
# COMPACT_ATOMS: atom_id res chain seq x y z
N MET A 1 21.24 76.99 15.91
CA MET A 1 20.01 76.34 15.38
C MET A 1 20.16 75.85 13.92
N ARG A 2 21.29 75.22 13.53
CA ARG A 2 21.45 74.71 12.14
C ARG A 2 22.21 73.39 11.96
N ILE A 3 22.49 72.66 13.05
CA ILE A 3 23.23 71.36 12.97
C ILE A 3 22.36 70.16 13.40
N LEU A 4 21.19 70.39 14.01
CA LEU A 4 20.35 69.31 14.55
C LEU A 4 19.27 68.74 13.60
N ARG A 5 19.19 69.20 12.35
CA ARG A 5 18.15 68.77 11.38
C ARG A 5 18.63 67.85 10.26
N ILE A 6 19.93 67.61 10.12
CA ILE A 6 20.47 66.74 9.06
C ILE A 6 20.75 65.32 9.56
N LEU A 7 20.95 65.12 10.88
CA LEU A 7 21.16 63.79 11.46
C LEU A 7 19.88 62.98 11.69
N PHE A 8 18.69 63.60 11.64
CA PHE A 8 17.42 62.90 11.84
C PHE A 8 16.76 62.41 10.54
N LEU A 9 17.28 62.79 9.36
CA LEU A 9 16.76 62.32 8.07
C LEU A 9 17.60 61.21 7.41
N ALA A 10 18.79 60.91 7.95
CA ALA A 10 19.64 59.82 7.46
C ALA A 10 19.45 58.48 8.20
N LEU A 11 18.63 58.46 9.27
CA LEU A 11 18.37 57.28 10.10
C LEU A 11 17.03 56.58 9.82
N THR A 12 16.23 57.09 8.88
CA THR A 12 14.93 56.51 8.51
C THR A 12 14.92 55.73 7.19
N TYR A 13 16.09 55.52 6.57
CA TYR A 13 16.27 54.68 5.38
C TYR A 13 17.32 53.59 5.59
N LEU A 14 17.36 52.97 6.77
CA LEU A 14 17.86 51.60 6.87
C LEU A 14 16.75 50.70 6.33
N PRO A 15 16.90 50.06 5.16
CA PRO A 15 16.02 48.97 4.82
C PRO A 15 16.19 47.97 5.95
N LEU A 16 15.10 47.69 6.68
CA LEU A 16 14.98 46.46 7.44
C LEU A 16 15.14 45.33 6.41
N PHE A 17 16.37 44.96 6.12
CA PHE A 17 16.70 43.64 5.62
C PHE A 17 16.40 42.69 6.78
N THR A 18 15.11 42.43 7.01
CA THR A 18 14.70 41.12 7.49
C THR A 18 15.15 40.18 6.39
N ALA A 19 16.39 39.68 6.49
CA ALA A 19 16.74 38.43 5.84
C ALA A 19 15.66 37.47 6.31
N ALA A 20 14.73 37.12 5.42
CA ALA A 20 13.80 36.05 5.67
C ALA A 20 14.69 34.85 5.96
N GLN A 21 14.81 34.48 7.23
CA GLN A 21 15.63 33.37 7.64
C GLN A 21 15.02 32.17 6.92
N GLU A 22 15.71 31.68 5.89
CA GLU A 22 15.24 30.56 5.09
C GLU A 22 14.91 29.44 6.06
N ARG A 23 13.62 29.10 6.16
CA ARG A 23 13.21 28.01 7.03
C ARG A 23 13.90 26.76 6.48
N PRO A 24 14.59 25.97 7.33
CA PRO A 24 15.24 24.76 6.85
C PRO A 24 14.19 23.87 6.18
N MET A 25 14.52 23.42 4.96
CA MET A 25 13.62 22.61 4.15
C MET A 25 13.39 21.26 4.84
N GLN A 26 12.14 20.93 5.09
CA GLN A 26 11.77 19.61 5.60
C GLN A 26 11.89 18.57 4.49
N GLU A 27 12.45 17.41 4.81
CA GLU A 27 12.57 16.26 3.93
C GLU A 27 12.13 14.98 4.64
N SER A 28 11.38 14.12 3.94
CA SER A 28 10.84 12.88 4.49
C SER A 28 11.91 11.91 4.99
N LYS A 29 13.10 11.93 4.36
CA LYS A 29 14.25 11.10 4.74
C LYS A 29 14.77 11.41 6.15
N ASN A 30 14.43 12.57 6.72
CA ASN A 30 14.86 12.93 8.06
C ASN A 30 13.88 12.47 9.16
N GLY A 31 12.88 11.67 8.78
CA GLY A 31 11.92 11.05 9.68
C GLY A 31 10.94 12.01 10.37
N TRP A 32 10.06 11.42 11.16
CA TRP A 32 9.02 12.13 11.90
C TRP A 32 9.52 12.57 13.29
N TYR A 33 9.42 11.70 14.29
CA TYR A 33 9.99 11.91 15.63
C TYR A 33 11.43 11.44 15.68
N LEU A 34 11.69 10.21 15.22
CA LEU A 34 13.01 9.59 15.26
C LEU A 34 13.74 9.73 13.92
N SER A 35 15.06 9.61 13.99
CA SER A 35 15.90 9.49 12.80
C SER A 35 15.70 8.11 12.18
N PRO A 36 15.43 7.99 10.86
CA PRO A 36 15.39 6.72 10.17
C PRO A 36 16.80 6.30 9.69
N HIS A 37 17.85 6.86 10.28
CA HIS A 37 19.24 6.63 9.89
C HIS A 37 20.14 6.50 11.11
N GLY A 38 21.26 5.79 10.96
CA GLY A 38 22.20 5.55 12.06
C GLY A 38 21.70 4.50 13.04
N THR A 39 22.14 4.59 14.30
CA THR A 39 21.81 3.60 15.33
C THR A 39 20.89 4.21 16.37
N ILE A 40 19.83 3.52 16.72
CA ILE A 40 19.03 3.78 17.93
C ILE A 40 19.09 2.54 18.82
N ARG A 41 19.08 2.74 20.14
CA ARG A 41 19.00 1.63 21.10
C ARG A 41 17.78 1.79 21.98
N ILE A 42 16.94 0.76 22.01
CA ILE A 42 15.67 0.74 22.72
C ILE A 42 15.84 0.09 24.09
N LEU A 43 15.39 0.76 25.15
CA LEU A 43 15.24 0.10 26.46
C LEU A 43 13.89 -0.62 26.50
N LEU A 44 13.93 -1.93 26.69
CA LEU A 44 12.75 -2.79 26.70
C LEU A 44 12.33 -3.17 28.14
N LEU A 45 11.05 -2.94 28.44
CA LEU A 45 10.43 -3.21 29.73
C LEU A 45 9.38 -4.32 29.58
N PHE A 46 9.61 -5.46 30.23
CA PHE A 46 8.65 -6.54 30.29
C PHE A 46 7.79 -6.42 31.56
N VAL A 47 6.48 -6.29 31.39
CA VAL A 47 5.54 -6.00 32.47
C VAL A 47 4.55 -7.14 32.66
N GLU A 48 4.27 -7.48 33.91
CA GLU A 48 3.18 -8.35 34.33
C GLU A 48 2.24 -7.57 35.26
N VAL A 49 0.93 -7.62 34.98
CA VAL A 49 -0.09 -7.07 35.86
C VAL A 49 -0.49 -8.13 36.88
N GLU A 50 -0.35 -7.81 38.16
CA GLU A 50 -0.90 -8.60 39.25
C GLU A 50 -2.33 -8.15 39.52
N TYR A 51 -3.30 -8.91 38.99
CA TYR A 51 -4.73 -8.72 39.22
C TYR A 51 -5.13 -9.18 40.64
N ASP A 52 -4.60 -8.50 41.67
CA ASP A 52 -4.80 -8.85 43.06
C ASP A 52 -6.16 -8.40 43.61
N VAL A 53 -6.86 -7.49 42.92
CA VAL A 53 -8.21 -7.02 43.26
C VAL A 53 -9.29 -7.74 42.43
N ASN A 54 -9.13 -7.79 41.11
CA ASN A 54 -10.10 -8.34 40.16
C ASN A 54 -9.47 -9.51 39.35
N ARG A 55 -9.22 -10.64 40.02
CA ARG A 55 -8.54 -11.82 39.43
C ARG A 55 -9.20 -12.33 38.15
N GLU A 56 -10.51 -12.21 38.05
CA GLU A 56 -11.31 -12.64 36.89
C GLU A 56 -11.03 -11.82 35.62
N LYS A 57 -10.36 -10.67 35.74
CA LYS A 57 -9.98 -9.81 34.61
C LYS A 57 -8.61 -10.15 34.03
N ASP A 58 -7.86 -11.07 34.64
CA ASP A 58 -6.58 -11.53 34.10
C ASP A 58 -6.84 -12.35 32.82
N PRO A 59 -6.40 -11.89 31.63
CA PRO A 59 -6.59 -12.64 30.38
C PRO A 59 -5.69 -13.88 30.27
N ARG A 60 -4.67 -14.00 31.13
CA ARG A 60 -3.66 -15.08 31.15
C ARG A 60 -3.27 -15.44 32.60
N PRO A 61 -4.23 -15.93 33.41
CA PRO A 61 -4.03 -16.12 34.86
C PRO A 61 -2.94 -17.13 35.22
N ASP A 62 -2.70 -18.11 34.34
CA ASP A 62 -1.78 -19.23 34.56
C ASP A 62 -0.45 -19.09 33.81
N GLY A 63 -0.23 -17.99 33.07
CA GLY A 63 0.89 -17.90 32.14
C GLY A 63 0.58 -18.52 30.77
N ALA A 64 1.61 -18.63 29.94
CA ALA A 64 1.60 -19.38 28.70
C ALA A 64 3.02 -19.92 28.41
N ASP A 65 3.15 -20.92 27.54
CA ASP A 65 4.45 -21.53 27.22
C ASP A 65 5.47 -20.52 26.69
N HIS A 66 5.02 -19.53 25.92
CA HIS A 66 5.88 -18.47 25.39
C HIS A 66 6.18 -17.35 26.40
N TRP A 67 5.39 -17.24 27.47
CA TRP A 67 5.58 -16.26 28.53
C TRP A 67 5.02 -16.78 29.87
N PRO A 68 5.83 -17.53 30.63
CA PRO A 68 5.43 -18.05 31.93
C PRO A 68 5.15 -16.94 32.93
N LYS A 69 4.21 -17.20 33.85
CA LYS A 69 3.85 -16.25 34.91
C LYS A 69 5.04 -15.94 35.82
N GLY A 70 5.24 -14.66 36.13
CA GLY A 70 6.32 -14.17 36.98
C GLY A 70 7.72 -14.31 36.38
N GLN A 71 7.82 -14.56 35.07
CA GLN A 71 9.08 -14.71 34.36
C GLN A 71 9.13 -13.79 33.14
N LEU A 72 10.34 -13.58 32.61
CA LEU A 72 10.53 -12.96 31.32
C LEU A 72 10.05 -13.90 30.19
N PRO A 73 9.61 -13.38 29.03
CA PRO A 73 9.19 -14.22 27.92
C PRO A 73 10.36 -15.04 27.37
N VAL A 74 10.07 -16.24 26.86
CA VAL A 74 11.12 -17.14 26.33
C VAL A 74 11.83 -16.56 25.10
N TRP A 75 11.15 -15.66 24.39
CA TRP A 75 11.65 -14.99 23.19
C TRP A 75 12.28 -13.61 23.45
N LYS A 76 12.49 -13.20 24.71
CA LYS A 76 13.06 -11.89 25.08
C LYS A 76 14.35 -11.53 24.32
N ASP A 77 15.21 -12.51 24.09
CA ASP A 77 16.50 -12.34 23.40
C ASP A 77 16.35 -12.30 21.87
N ASN A 78 15.17 -12.63 21.35
CA ASN A 78 14.86 -12.59 19.92
C ASN A 78 14.24 -11.24 19.49
N VAL A 79 14.02 -10.30 20.41
CA VAL A 79 13.41 -9.00 20.06
C VAL A 79 14.44 -8.10 19.39
N PHE A 80 15.55 -7.82 20.09
CA PHE A 80 16.61 -6.94 19.64
C PHE A 80 18.00 -7.54 19.91
N ASP A 81 18.94 -7.28 19.01
CA ASP A 81 20.35 -7.51 19.27
C ASP A 81 20.88 -6.36 20.16
N PRO A 82 21.71 -6.65 21.18
CA PRO A 82 22.27 -5.60 22.05
C PRO A 82 23.40 -4.81 21.37
N GLN A 83 24.04 -5.41 20.36
CA GLN A 83 25.22 -4.91 19.69
C GLN A 83 25.10 -5.00 18.17
N VAL A 84 25.92 -4.22 17.46
CA VAL A 84 25.97 -4.27 16.00
C VAL A 84 26.61 -5.58 15.56
N LEU A 85 25.93 -6.31 14.67
CA LEU A 85 26.44 -7.52 14.03
C LEU A 85 26.53 -7.31 12.50
N PRO A 86 27.40 -8.06 11.80
CA PRO A 86 27.40 -8.05 10.32
C PRO A 86 26.03 -8.41 9.74
N VAL A 87 25.38 -9.39 10.35
CA VAL A 87 23.99 -9.80 10.09
C VAL A 87 23.33 -9.91 11.45
N GLN A 88 22.35 -9.05 11.70
CA GLN A 88 21.57 -9.06 12.93
C GLN A 88 20.77 -10.36 13.04
N GLN A 89 20.56 -10.85 14.25
CA GLN A 89 19.95 -12.16 14.52
C GLN A 89 18.56 -12.02 15.14
N ALA A 90 18.37 -11.01 15.99
CA ALA A 90 17.08 -10.73 16.59
C ALA A 90 16.11 -10.15 15.55
N MET A 91 14.82 -10.45 15.73
CA MET A 91 13.79 -10.24 14.72
C MET A 91 13.65 -8.76 14.33
N VAL A 92 13.55 -7.84 15.29
CA VAL A 92 13.37 -6.42 14.98
C VAL A 92 14.65 -5.79 14.44
N SER A 93 15.80 -6.13 15.04
CA SER A 93 17.11 -5.66 14.58
C SER A 93 17.40 -6.10 13.15
N ARG A 94 17.11 -7.36 12.81
CA ARG A 94 17.24 -7.92 11.46
C ARG A 94 16.28 -7.27 10.48
N TYR A 95 15.02 -7.06 10.86
CA TYR A 95 14.05 -6.36 10.03
C TYR A 95 14.55 -4.99 9.59
N TYR A 96 14.97 -4.13 10.52
CA TYR A 96 15.44 -2.79 10.19
C TYR A 96 16.77 -2.78 9.42
N GLN A 97 17.66 -3.74 9.69
CA GLN A 97 18.87 -3.91 8.88
C GLN A 97 18.52 -4.21 7.41
N ASP A 98 17.61 -5.16 7.17
CA ASP A 98 17.24 -5.61 5.82
C ASP A 98 16.48 -4.52 5.05
N ILE A 99 15.43 -3.93 5.64
CA ILE A 99 14.61 -2.94 4.94
C ILE A 99 15.36 -1.63 4.69
N SER A 100 16.33 -1.27 5.53
CA SER A 100 17.13 -0.05 5.36
C SER A 100 18.42 -0.27 4.58
N LEU A 101 18.74 -1.50 4.17
CA LEU A 101 20.01 -1.86 3.54
C LEU A 101 21.21 -1.42 4.42
N GLY A 102 21.06 -1.55 5.74
CA GLY A 102 22.04 -1.14 6.74
C GLY A 102 22.10 0.37 7.05
N ASN A 103 21.25 1.21 6.43
CA ASN A 103 21.23 2.64 6.72
C ASN A 103 20.70 2.95 8.13
N PHE A 104 19.91 2.03 8.71
CA PHE A 104 19.30 2.16 10.02
C PHE A 104 19.49 0.88 10.83
N THR A 105 20.04 1.04 12.03
CA THR A 105 20.31 -0.04 12.96
C THR A 105 19.47 0.17 14.23
N VAL A 106 18.58 -0.77 14.51
CA VAL A 106 17.78 -0.76 15.74
C VAL A 106 18.31 -1.84 16.65
N LEU A 107 18.85 -1.44 17.79
CA LEU A 107 19.35 -2.32 18.84
C LEU A 107 18.46 -2.20 20.07
N GLY A 108 18.67 -3.07 21.05
CA GLY A 108 17.96 -2.96 22.31
C GLY A 108 18.52 -3.88 23.39
N ASP A 109 18.16 -3.56 24.61
CA ASP A 109 18.41 -4.41 25.78
C ASP A 109 17.23 -4.24 26.74
N TYR A 110 17.05 -5.22 27.63
CA TYR A 110 15.90 -5.27 28.52
C TYR A 110 16.33 -5.24 29.99
N VAL A 111 15.42 -4.78 30.85
CA VAL A 111 15.58 -4.96 32.31
C VAL A 111 15.52 -6.44 32.63
N ASP A 112 16.53 -6.94 33.33
CA ASP A 112 16.83 -8.38 33.54
C ASP A 112 15.81 -9.16 34.39
N GLU A 113 14.72 -8.50 34.78
CA GLU A 113 13.61 -9.06 35.54
C GLU A 113 12.28 -8.53 35.02
N VAL A 114 11.21 -9.32 35.18
CA VAL A 114 9.85 -8.85 34.90
C VAL A 114 9.44 -7.76 35.91
N ILE A 115 8.66 -6.80 35.45
CA ILE A 115 8.16 -5.67 36.25
C ILE A 115 6.74 -6.00 36.67
N HIS A 116 6.53 -6.17 37.97
CA HIS A 116 5.23 -6.47 38.56
C HIS A 116 4.50 -5.19 38.91
N VAL A 117 3.31 -4.99 38.32
CA VAL A 117 2.43 -3.86 38.62
C VAL A 117 1.16 -4.38 39.28
N LYS A 118 0.93 -4.01 40.54
CA LYS A 118 -0.25 -4.43 41.31
C LYS A 118 -1.46 -3.59 41.01
N GLU A 119 -2.60 -4.23 40.76
CA GLU A 119 -3.87 -3.54 40.54
C GLU A 119 -4.30 -2.73 41.77
N SER A 120 -4.01 -3.22 42.97
CA SER A 120 -4.29 -2.49 44.23
C SER A 120 -3.47 -1.21 44.41
N GLU A 121 -2.26 -1.13 43.84
CA GLU A 121 -1.38 0.05 43.94
C GLU A 121 -1.67 1.07 42.83
N TYR A 122 -2.15 0.62 41.67
CA TYR A 122 -2.39 1.46 40.50
C TYR A 122 -3.84 1.36 40.00
N PRO A 123 -4.76 2.16 40.58
CA PRO A 123 -6.12 2.29 40.07
C PRO A 123 -6.09 2.73 38.60
N GLY A 124 -6.44 1.83 37.68
CA GLY A 124 -6.38 2.06 36.24
C GLY A 124 -5.31 1.29 35.47
N VAL A 125 -4.64 0.31 36.07
CA VAL A 125 -3.74 -0.64 35.37
C VAL A 125 -4.42 -1.40 34.22
N SER A 126 -5.76 -1.48 34.24
CA SER A 126 -6.57 -2.00 33.15
C SER A 126 -6.56 -1.12 31.89
N ASN A 127 -6.16 0.16 32.01
CA ASN A 127 -5.96 1.05 30.88
C ASN A 127 -4.54 0.91 30.33
N ALA A 128 -4.44 0.42 29.09
CA ALA A 128 -3.18 0.21 28.38
C ALA A 128 -2.28 1.46 28.32
N HIS A 129 -2.84 2.67 28.25
CA HIS A 129 -2.06 3.90 28.16
C HIS A 129 -1.29 4.26 29.46
N GLY A 130 -1.74 3.75 30.62
CA GLY A 130 -1.07 4.01 31.90
C GLY A 130 0.10 3.09 32.20
N ILE A 131 0.20 1.95 31.50
CA ILE A 131 1.04 0.82 31.91
C ILE A 131 2.54 1.16 31.90
N GLY A 132 2.98 1.98 30.94
CA GLY A 132 4.38 2.42 30.86
C GLY A 132 4.76 3.29 32.05
N ARG A 133 3.87 4.20 32.47
CA ARG A 133 4.10 5.03 33.66
C ARG A 133 4.20 4.19 34.92
N PHE A 134 3.32 3.21 35.10
CA PHE A 134 3.34 2.34 36.27
C PHE A 134 4.60 1.47 36.31
N ALA A 135 5.05 0.97 35.14
CA ALA A 135 6.31 0.25 35.05
C ALA A 135 7.51 1.12 35.44
N VAL A 136 7.54 2.38 35.03
CA VAL A 136 8.57 3.35 35.43
C VAL A 136 8.54 3.60 36.95
N ASP A 137 7.35 3.81 37.53
CA ASP A 137 7.19 4.03 38.97
C ASP A 137 7.71 2.83 39.78
N GLU A 138 7.45 1.60 39.34
CA GLU A 138 7.96 0.38 39.97
C GLU A 138 9.47 0.22 39.84
N LEU A 139 10.02 0.47 38.65
CA LEU A 139 11.46 0.39 38.43
C LEU A 139 12.23 1.40 39.27
N ASN A 140 11.70 2.62 39.43
CA ASN A 140 12.33 3.66 40.25
C ASN A 140 12.51 3.23 41.71
N LYS A 141 11.65 2.36 42.25
CA LYS A 141 11.80 1.80 43.61
C LYS A 141 13.09 0.97 43.76
N ARG A 142 13.66 0.47 42.66
CA ARG A 142 14.89 -0.35 42.63
C ARG A 142 16.18 0.48 42.69
N GLY A 143 16.08 1.80 42.54
CA GLY A 143 17.17 2.77 42.74
C GLY A 143 18.18 2.93 41.60
N SER A 144 18.40 1.93 40.74
CA SER A 144 19.31 2.03 39.58
C SER A 144 18.90 1.11 38.43
N LEU A 145 19.26 1.52 37.21
CA LEU A 145 19.07 0.71 36.01
C LEU A 145 19.96 -0.53 36.04
N LYS A 146 19.37 -1.70 35.84
CA LYS A 146 20.06 -2.97 35.58
C LYS A 146 19.45 -3.59 34.33
N THR A 147 20.28 -3.83 33.34
CA THR A 147 19.90 -4.43 32.06
C THR A 147 20.60 -5.76 31.91
N HIS A 148 20.06 -6.65 31.08
CA HIS A 148 20.57 -8.01 30.91
C HIS A 148 22.04 -8.03 30.45
N HIS A 149 22.44 -7.09 29.60
CA HIS A 149 23.80 -7.01 29.08
C HIS A 149 24.67 -5.95 29.76
N GLY A 150 24.20 -5.38 30.88
CA GLY A 150 24.96 -4.40 31.67
C GLY A 150 25.12 -3.03 31.01
N LEU A 151 24.24 -2.68 30.08
CA LEU A 151 24.15 -1.35 29.47
C LEU A 151 23.62 -0.29 30.45
N SER A 152 24.16 0.92 30.33
CA SER A 152 23.84 2.09 31.12
C SER A 152 22.92 3.06 30.37
N ILE A 153 22.42 4.11 31.03
CA ILE A 153 21.60 5.15 30.37
C ILE A 153 22.29 5.73 29.12
N ALA A 154 23.61 5.96 29.18
CA ALA A 154 24.35 6.54 28.05
C ALA A 154 24.33 5.67 26.80
N ASP A 155 24.07 4.36 26.94
CA ASP A 155 23.96 3.45 25.80
C ASP A 155 22.62 3.56 25.08
N PHE A 156 21.61 4.16 25.71
CA PHE A 156 20.26 4.39 25.18
C PHE A 156 20.01 5.85 24.76
N ASP A 157 21.04 6.68 24.79
CA ASP A 157 21.00 8.13 24.51
C ASP A 157 21.97 8.45 23.37
N LEU A 158 21.55 8.17 22.13
CA LEU A 158 22.39 8.30 20.94
C LEU A 158 21.98 9.50 20.08
N TRP A 159 20.82 10.09 20.35
CA TRP A 159 20.25 11.22 19.64
C TRP A 159 19.77 12.29 20.61
N LYS A 160 19.88 13.54 20.20
CA LYS A 160 19.36 14.65 20.99
C LYS A 160 17.85 14.82 20.79
N ASP A 161 17.15 15.08 21.89
CA ASP A 161 15.73 15.41 21.89
C ASP A 161 15.45 16.75 21.16
N GLY A 162 14.19 16.98 20.80
CA GLY A 162 13.70 18.24 20.24
C GLY A 162 13.82 18.32 18.71
N GLY A 163 14.14 17.20 18.05
CA GLY A 163 14.11 17.08 16.60
C GLY A 163 12.74 17.43 16.02
N LYS A 164 12.71 18.24 14.95
CA LYS A 164 11.46 18.57 14.25
C LYS A 164 11.21 17.60 13.10
N GLN A 165 9.93 17.40 12.80
CA GLN A 165 9.47 16.58 11.68
C GLN A 165 10.13 17.02 10.37
N GLY A 166 10.73 16.08 9.66
CA GLY A 166 11.41 16.31 8.38
C GLY A 166 12.71 17.11 8.45
N LEU A 167 13.13 17.58 9.63
CA LEU A 167 14.46 18.18 9.81
C LEU A 167 15.46 17.12 10.27
N PRO A 168 16.75 17.21 9.85
CA PRO A 168 17.80 16.32 10.31
C PRO A 168 17.83 16.24 11.84
N LYS A 169 17.95 15.03 12.37
CA LYS A 169 18.10 14.78 13.81
C LYS A 169 19.58 14.89 14.20
N GLU A 170 19.87 15.42 15.37
CA GLU A 170 21.24 15.62 15.83
C GLU A 170 21.74 14.37 16.57
N ARG A 171 22.89 13.85 16.16
CA ARG A 171 23.54 12.72 16.84
C ARG A 171 24.27 13.19 18.09
N GLY A 172 24.30 12.33 19.10
CA GLY A 172 24.97 12.56 20.37
C GLY A 172 23.98 12.54 21.52
N SER A 173 24.51 12.43 22.73
CA SER A 173 23.70 12.33 23.93
C SER A 173 23.12 13.68 24.37
N ASP A 174 22.02 13.63 25.10
CA ASP A 174 21.48 14.75 25.85
C ASP A 174 22.27 15.07 27.14
N ASP A 175 22.10 16.29 27.66
CA ASP A 175 22.61 16.72 28.98
C ASP A 175 21.51 17.45 29.77
N PRO A 176 20.94 16.82 30.83
CA PRO A 176 21.22 15.46 31.30
C PRO A 176 20.74 14.40 30.29
N HIS A 177 21.28 13.18 30.41
CA HIS A 177 20.92 12.07 29.53
C HIS A 177 19.40 11.84 29.39
N GLN A 178 18.96 11.35 28.24
CA GLN A 178 17.58 10.89 27.99
C GLN A 178 17.57 9.59 27.20
N TYR A 179 16.57 8.74 27.41
CA TYR A 179 16.41 7.55 26.57
C TYR A 179 15.85 7.96 25.20
N ASP A 180 16.49 7.57 24.10
CA ASP A 180 15.94 7.78 22.74
C ASP A 180 14.54 7.15 22.61
N HIS A 181 14.37 5.95 23.17
CA HIS A 181 13.10 5.23 23.16
C HIS A 181 12.96 4.24 24.31
N ILE A 182 11.79 4.25 24.97
CA ILE A 182 11.38 3.22 25.94
C ILE A 182 10.23 2.40 25.33
N MET A 183 10.41 1.08 25.28
CA MET A 183 9.40 0.15 24.78
C MET A 183 8.88 -0.72 25.92
N VAL A 184 7.56 -0.87 26.01
CA VAL A 184 6.89 -1.65 27.05
C VAL A 184 6.11 -2.80 26.41
N ILE A 185 6.35 -4.02 26.86
CA ILE A 185 5.53 -5.18 26.46
C ILE A 185 4.90 -5.76 27.71
N THR A 186 3.58 -5.92 27.69
CA THR A 186 2.84 -6.46 28.83
C THR A 186 2.34 -7.89 28.56
N ARG A 187 2.57 -8.79 29.52
CA ARG A 187 2.19 -10.21 29.44
C ARG A 187 0.67 -10.42 29.42
N ASN A 188 -0.02 -9.71 30.30
CA ASN A 188 -1.41 -9.97 30.65
C ASN A 188 -2.11 -8.65 30.98
N SER A 189 -2.55 -7.91 29.96
CA SER A 189 -3.32 -6.69 30.16
C SER A 189 -4.53 -6.61 29.24
N GLY A 190 -5.32 -5.55 29.40
CA GLY A 190 -6.41 -5.19 28.48
C GLY A 190 -5.93 -4.82 27.07
N LEU A 191 -4.61 -4.76 26.82
CA LEU A 191 -4.02 -4.62 25.49
C LEU A 191 -3.78 -6.03 24.91
N PRO A 192 -4.64 -6.55 24.02
CA PRO A 192 -4.47 -7.88 23.46
C PRO A 192 -3.25 -7.98 22.55
N HIS A 193 -2.81 -9.21 22.29
CA HIS A 193 -1.80 -9.46 21.27
C HIS A 193 -2.22 -8.91 19.90
N GLY A 194 -1.27 -8.36 19.14
CA GLY A 194 -1.54 -7.69 17.87
C GLY A 194 -2.08 -6.26 18.01
N THR A 195 -2.13 -5.71 19.22
CA THR A 195 -2.46 -4.29 19.46
C THR A 195 -1.34 -3.57 20.21
N GLY A 196 -1.22 -2.28 19.93
CA GLY A 196 -0.13 -1.45 20.43
C GLY A 196 -0.42 0.03 20.24
N SER A 197 0.51 0.86 20.69
CA SER A 197 0.55 2.28 20.34
C SER A 197 1.94 2.84 20.57
N THR A 198 2.26 3.93 19.88
CA THR A 198 3.45 4.73 20.11
C THR A 198 3.09 6.19 20.36
N ASP A 199 3.90 6.92 21.12
CA ASP A 199 3.79 8.37 21.27
C ASP A 199 5.16 9.04 21.26
N GLY A 200 5.16 10.33 20.92
CA GLY A 200 6.24 11.23 21.34
C GLY A 200 6.19 11.49 22.85
N GLY A 201 7.35 11.65 23.46
CA GLY A 201 7.55 11.90 24.88
C GLY A 201 7.66 10.64 25.73
N SER A 202 7.81 10.89 27.03
CA SER A 202 8.24 9.89 28.02
C SER A 202 7.07 9.22 28.76
N PRO A 203 7.17 7.93 29.13
CA PRO A 203 6.24 7.30 30.09
C PRO A 203 6.37 7.89 31.51
N GLY A 204 7.46 8.60 31.79
CA GLY A 204 7.83 9.13 33.10
C GLY A 204 9.35 9.14 33.26
N LYS A 205 9.85 9.83 34.29
CA LYS A 205 11.30 9.86 34.55
C LYS A 205 11.78 8.51 35.10
N LEU A 206 12.48 7.73 34.29
CA LEU A 206 13.04 6.44 34.65
C LEU A 206 14.48 6.61 35.14
N PHE A 207 14.71 6.30 36.41
CA PHE A 207 15.96 6.54 37.14
C PHE A 207 16.45 7.99 37.06
N GLY A 208 15.50 8.95 36.99
CA GLY A 208 15.76 10.38 36.88
C GLY A 208 15.77 10.94 35.47
N TYR A 209 15.75 10.09 34.44
CA TYR A 209 15.91 10.47 33.03
C TYR A 209 14.60 10.35 32.23
N GLY A 210 14.35 11.30 31.33
CA GLY A 210 13.21 11.30 30.42
C GLY A 210 13.43 10.39 29.21
N ALA A 211 12.46 10.36 28.29
CA ALA A 211 12.61 9.67 27.03
C ALA A 211 11.95 10.48 25.90
N ASP A 212 12.55 10.46 24.71
CA ASP A 212 12.08 11.22 23.56
C ASP A 212 10.79 10.64 23.00
N THR A 213 10.69 9.32 23.03
CA THR A 213 9.54 8.58 22.50
C THR A 213 9.29 7.32 23.33
N GLN A 214 8.07 6.77 23.20
CA GLN A 214 7.68 5.55 23.88
C GLN A 214 6.75 4.69 23.04
N SER A 215 6.72 3.39 23.31
CA SER A 215 5.77 2.45 22.72
C SER A 215 5.31 1.40 23.72
N ARG A 216 4.13 0.83 23.49
CA ARG A 216 3.52 -0.17 24.36
C ARG A 216 2.72 -1.22 23.60
N PHE A 217 2.87 -2.50 23.98
CA PHE A 217 2.35 -3.65 23.24
C PHE A 217 1.79 -4.75 24.14
N GLY A 218 0.78 -5.46 23.63
CA GLY A 218 0.26 -6.68 24.25
C GLY A 218 1.04 -7.93 23.82
N GLY A 219 1.58 -8.69 24.77
CA GLY A 219 2.37 -9.90 24.54
C GLY A 219 1.63 -11.23 24.81
N ASN A 220 0.29 -11.19 24.81
CA ASN A 220 -0.53 -12.29 25.35
C ASN A 220 -0.38 -13.64 24.64
N ASN A 221 0.10 -13.69 23.38
CA ASN A 221 0.13 -14.91 22.54
C ASN A 221 1.51 -15.29 21.98
N ALA A 222 2.35 -14.33 21.65
CA ALA A 222 3.68 -14.52 21.09
C ALA A 222 4.47 -13.21 21.17
N LEU A 223 5.70 -13.20 20.64
CA LEU A 223 6.41 -11.96 20.28
C LEU A 223 5.47 -11.09 19.41
N PRO A 224 5.07 -9.88 19.83
CA PRO A 224 4.13 -9.05 19.08
C PRO A 224 4.82 -8.31 17.92
N PHE A 225 5.53 -9.03 17.06
CA PHE A 225 6.42 -8.45 16.05
C PHE A 225 5.69 -7.55 15.05
N GLU A 226 4.54 -7.99 14.52
CA GLU A 226 3.84 -7.26 13.46
C GLU A 226 3.32 -5.91 13.94
N ILE A 227 2.72 -5.87 15.12
CA ILE A 227 2.25 -4.62 15.71
C ILE A 227 3.41 -3.77 16.23
N LEU A 228 4.47 -4.39 16.74
CA LEU A 228 5.66 -3.68 17.23
C LEU A 228 6.31 -2.88 16.10
N LYS A 229 6.60 -3.52 14.97
CA LYS A 229 7.20 -2.82 13.82
C LYS A 229 6.25 -1.74 13.29
N HIS A 230 4.95 -2.04 13.22
CA HIS A 230 3.93 -1.11 12.73
C HIS A 230 3.90 0.19 13.54
N GLU A 231 3.75 0.09 14.86
CA GLU A 231 3.68 1.26 15.73
C GLU A 231 5.03 1.98 15.81
N PHE A 232 6.15 1.26 15.86
CA PHE A 232 7.46 1.92 15.83
C PHE A 232 7.68 2.70 14.53
N ASN A 233 7.16 2.20 13.39
CA ASN A 233 7.25 2.89 12.11
C ASN A 233 6.48 4.21 12.09
N HIS A 234 5.43 4.39 12.91
CA HIS A 234 4.81 5.70 13.05
C HIS A 234 5.85 6.75 13.42
N LEU A 235 6.75 6.47 14.37
CA LEU A 235 7.81 7.40 14.80
C LEU A 235 8.78 7.79 13.68
N LEU A 236 8.88 6.99 12.63
CA LEU A 236 9.75 7.21 11.48
C LEU A 236 9.02 7.91 10.32
N ILE A 237 7.86 7.41 9.92
CA ILE A 237 7.24 7.77 8.64
C ILE A 237 6.09 8.78 8.74
N GLY A 238 5.41 8.86 9.88
CA GLY A 238 4.28 9.77 10.09
C GLY A 238 3.10 9.15 10.84
N GLY A 239 2.01 9.91 11.00
CA GLY A 239 0.83 9.50 11.77
C GLY A 239 -0.13 8.57 11.02
N ASN A 240 -1.39 8.50 11.50
CA ASN A 240 -2.38 7.55 11.00
C ASN A 240 -2.71 7.69 9.51
N ASN A 241 -2.45 8.85 8.90
CA ASN A 241 -2.61 9.03 7.46
C ASN A 241 -1.59 8.26 6.62
N PHE A 242 -0.56 7.65 7.22
CA PHE A 242 0.41 6.82 6.51
C PHE A 242 0.04 5.34 6.45
N HIS A 243 -1.04 4.91 7.11
CA HIS A 243 -1.51 3.53 7.00
C HIS A 243 -1.74 3.15 5.53
N SER A 244 -1.09 2.07 5.11
CA SER A 244 -1.10 1.54 3.75
C SER A 244 -0.64 0.08 3.80
N GLY A 245 -0.71 -0.65 2.69
CA GLY A 245 -0.10 -1.97 2.58
C GLY A 245 -0.60 -3.01 3.59
N GLY A 246 -1.89 -2.94 3.99
CA GLY A 246 -2.48 -3.83 4.99
C GLY A 246 -2.48 -3.30 6.43
N GLY A 247 -2.15 -2.03 6.64
CA GLY A 247 -2.29 -1.37 7.96
C GLY A 247 -3.61 -0.64 8.19
N ASN A 248 -4.36 -0.32 7.13
CA ASN A 248 -5.44 0.65 7.25
C ASN A 248 -6.70 0.11 7.94
N ALA A 249 -7.53 1.03 8.42
CA ALA A 249 -8.79 0.73 9.06
C ALA A 249 -9.93 1.60 8.51
N SER A 250 -11.16 1.08 8.54
CA SER A 250 -12.33 1.70 7.88
C SER A 250 -12.65 3.10 8.40
N GLN A 251 -12.26 3.43 9.63
CA GLN A 251 -12.45 4.76 10.21
C GLN A 251 -11.55 5.86 9.62
N PHE A 252 -10.42 5.50 9.01
CA PHE A 252 -9.46 6.48 8.50
C PHE A 252 -9.91 7.05 7.14
N GLU A 253 -9.45 8.25 6.80
CA GLU A 253 -9.65 8.80 5.46
C GLU A 253 -8.77 8.08 4.45
N SER A 254 -9.30 7.70 3.27
CA SER A 254 -8.59 6.86 2.31
C SER A 254 -8.87 7.24 0.87
N TYR A 255 -7.87 7.10 -0.02
CA TYR A 255 -8.00 7.41 -1.45
C TYR A 255 -8.91 6.43 -2.20
N GLN A 256 -9.27 5.31 -1.59
CA GLN A 256 -10.06 4.25 -2.19
C GLN A 256 -11.21 3.82 -1.29
N LEU A 257 -12.25 3.29 -1.92
CA LEU A 257 -13.43 2.80 -1.24
C LEU A 257 -13.14 1.53 -0.45
N CYS A 258 -12.45 0.57 -1.09
CA CYS A 258 -12.07 -0.69 -0.46
C CYS A 258 -10.82 -0.48 0.42
N LEU A 259 -10.75 -1.19 1.55
CA LEU A 259 -9.52 -1.23 2.34
C LEU A 259 -8.46 -2.02 1.59
N GLN A 260 -7.23 -1.51 1.60
CA GLN A 260 -6.11 -2.12 0.89
C GLN A 260 -5.28 -3.01 1.82
N GLY A 261 -5.08 -4.25 1.41
CA GLY A 261 -4.01 -5.14 1.88
C GLY A 261 -2.67 -4.74 1.25
N GLY A 262 -1.82 -5.73 0.94
CA GLY A 262 -0.52 -5.49 0.30
C GLY A 262 0.65 -5.62 1.24
N TRP A 263 1.69 -4.80 1.06
CA TRP A 263 2.86 -4.78 1.94
C TRP A 263 3.43 -3.36 1.99
N SER A 264 3.82 -2.95 3.18
CA SER A 264 4.58 -1.72 3.44
C SER A 264 5.14 -1.75 4.87
N MET A 265 5.95 -0.76 5.24
CA MET A 265 6.35 -0.55 6.63
C MET A 265 5.14 -0.34 7.55
N MET A 266 4.07 0.28 7.04
CA MET A 266 2.83 0.49 7.76
C MET A 266 1.87 -0.70 7.65
N GLY A 267 2.27 -1.80 7.03
CA GLY A 267 1.51 -3.04 7.06
C GLY A 267 1.39 -3.60 8.49
N ALA A 268 0.17 -4.01 8.87
CA ALA A 268 -0.13 -4.66 10.14
C ALA A 268 -0.68 -6.08 9.90
N ASN A 269 -1.70 -6.49 10.67
CA ASN A 269 -2.38 -7.78 10.55
C ASN A 269 -2.97 -8.06 9.15
N GLY A 270 -3.21 -7.04 8.32
CA GLY A 270 -3.74 -7.14 6.96
C GLY A 270 -2.68 -7.30 5.86
N SER A 271 -1.40 -7.39 6.21
CA SER A 271 -0.31 -7.45 5.22
C SER A 271 -0.20 -8.83 4.58
N SER A 272 0.20 -8.87 3.31
CA SER A 272 0.57 -10.08 2.58
C SER A 272 2.04 -10.44 2.76
N LEU A 273 2.96 -9.47 2.67
CA LEU A 273 4.39 -9.63 3.00
C LEU A 273 4.73 -8.86 4.27
N LEU A 274 5.72 -9.34 5.03
CA LEU A 274 6.14 -8.72 6.28
C LEU A 274 7.21 -7.63 6.11
N THR A 275 7.72 -7.44 4.89
CA THR A 275 8.77 -6.47 4.51
C THR A 275 8.23 -5.09 4.12
N CYS A 276 9.13 -4.13 3.87
CA CYS A 276 8.81 -2.81 3.32
C CYS A 276 8.52 -2.86 1.81
N SER A 277 7.90 -1.80 1.28
CA SER A 277 7.82 -1.54 -0.17
C SER A 277 8.99 -0.68 -0.65
N ALA A 278 9.20 -0.62 -1.97
CA ALA A 278 10.16 0.29 -2.60
C ALA A 278 9.78 1.77 -2.36
N TRP A 279 8.48 2.07 -2.26
CA TRP A 279 8.01 3.41 -1.87
C TRP A 279 8.49 3.78 -0.46
N ASP A 280 8.41 2.85 0.51
CA ASP A 280 8.88 3.09 1.88
C ASP A 280 10.39 3.40 1.91
N ARG A 281 11.19 2.59 1.22
CA ARG A 281 12.64 2.80 1.11
C ARG A 281 12.97 4.13 0.49
N ASP A 282 12.32 4.44 -0.63
CA ASP A 282 12.52 5.71 -1.31
C ASP A 282 12.16 6.87 -0.38
N ARG A 283 10.99 6.82 0.27
CA ARG A 283 10.52 7.83 1.22
C ARG A 283 11.51 8.08 2.35
N MET A 284 12.08 7.03 2.93
CA MET A 284 13.11 7.10 3.98
C MET A 284 14.51 7.43 3.46
N GLY A 285 14.71 7.48 2.15
CA GLY A 285 16.03 7.70 1.55
C GLY A 285 17.00 6.54 1.77
N TRP A 286 16.48 5.33 2.01
CA TRP A 286 17.29 4.12 2.17
C TRP A 286 17.73 3.59 0.81
N ARG A 287 19.04 3.55 0.62
CA ARG A 287 19.68 3.09 -0.61
C ARG A 287 21.03 2.46 -0.30
N PRO A 288 21.54 1.55 -1.15
CA PRO A 288 22.88 1.03 -1.00
C PRO A 288 23.91 2.16 -0.93
N GLU A 289 24.98 1.95 -0.17
CA GLU A 289 26.11 2.88 -0.13
C GLU A 289 26.67 3.10 -1.55
N GLY A 290 26.97 4.36 -1.88
CA GLY A 290 27.47 4.74 -3.20
C GLY A 290 26.43 4.72 -4.33
N ALA A 291 25.15 4.46 -4.05
CA ALA A 291 24.08 4.57 -5.05
C ALA A 291 24.03 5.99 -5.64
N THR A 292 24.06 6.07 -6.97
CA THR A 292 24.04 7.33 -7.73
C THR A 292 22.61 7.81 -7.93
N TYR A 293 21.70 6.89 -8.24
CA TYR A 293 20.29 7.22 -8.49
C TYR A 293 19.41 7.01 -7.26
N ARG A 294 18.30 7.75 -7.21
CA ARG A 294 17.28 7.67 -6.16
C ARG A 294 16.56 6.33 -6.21
N ILE A 295 16.04 5.99 -7.39
CA ILE A 295 15.42 4.70 -7.72
C ILE A 295 16.31 4.10 -8.79
N ARG A 296 16.67 2.83 -8.62
CA ARG A 296 17.73 2.22 -9.41
C ARG A 296 17.44 0.77 -9.76
N ALA A 297 18.03 0.35 -10.86
CA ALA A 297 18.21 -1.05 -11.23
C ALA A 297 19.55 -1.22 -11.95
N ARG A 298 19.76 -2.38 -12.58
CA ARG A 298 20.88 -2.60 -13.50
C ARG A 298 20.41 -2.56 -14.96
N SER A 299 21.26 -2.06 -15.84
CA SER A 299 21.14 -2.30 -17.27
C SER A 299 21.51 -3.75 -17.60
N MET A 300 21.25 -4.19 -18.83
CA MET A 300 21.74 -5.48 -19.35
C MET A 300 23.27 -5.62 -19.30
N GLY A 301 24.01 -4.50 -19.28
CA GLY A 301 25.47 -4.49 -19.12
C GLY A 301 25.94 -4.51 -17.66
N GLY A 302 25.04 -4.54 -16.68
CA GLY A 302 25.35 -4.55 -15.25
C GLY A 302 25.60 -3.16 -14.63
N HIS A 303 25.55 -2.09 -15.42
CA HIS A 303 25.69 -0.72 -14.91
C HIS A 303 24.42 -0.26 -14.18
N GLU A 304 24.57 0.56 -13.14
CA GLU A 304 23.46 1.25 -12.50
C GLU A 304 22.76 2.20 -13.45
N VAL A 305 21.44 2.26 -13.39
CA VAL A 305 20.60 3.16 -14.19
C VAL A 305 19.48 3.75 -13.35
N ASP A 306 19.04 4.95 -13.71
CA ASP A 306 17.85 5.60 -13.13
C ASP A 306 16.59 4.88 -13.58
N THR A 307 15.72 4.58 -12.62
CA THR A 307 14.45 3.88 -12.85
C THR A 307 13.25 4.59 -12.24
N ASP A 308 13.34 5.90 -12.01
CA ASP A 308 12.18 6.80 -11.90
C ASP A 308 11.73 7.20 -13.32
N LEU A 309 10.93 6.32 -13.94
CA LEU A 309 10.62 6.35 -15.37
C LEU A 309 9.42 7.27 -15.66
N ASP A 310 9.57 8.10 -16.69
CA ASP A 310 8.47 8.85 -17.31
C ASP A 310 8.19 8.33 -18.74
N PRO A 311 7.21 7.43 -18.90
CA PRO A 311 6.90 6.76 -20.17
C PRO A 311 6.38 7.68 -21.28
N VAL A 312 6.02 8.93 -20.96
CA VAL A 312 5.60 9.91 -22.00
C VAL A 312 6.72 10.23 -22.99
N ASN A 313 7.98 9.91 -22.63
CA ASN A 313 9.16 10.16 -23.44
C ASN A 313 9.56 8.99 -24.37
N GLY A 314 8.77 7.90 -24.43
CA GLY A 314 9.02 6.75 -25.31
C GLY A 314 9.30 5.44 -24.58
N ASP A 315 9.67 4.39 -25.34
CA ASP A 315 10.08 3.08 -24.80
C ASP A 315 11.28 3.28 -23.86
N THR A 316 11.21 2.73 -22.65
CA THR A 316 12.21 2.96 -21.60
C THR A 316 13.24 1.83 -21.51
N GLY A 317 13.02 0.71 -22.22
CA GLY A 317 14.01 -0.33 -22.43
C GLY A 317 13.89 -1.56 -21.52
N ILE A 318 15.04 -2.22 -21.28
CA ILE A 318 15.14 -3.46 -20.49
C ILE A 318 16.02 -3.20 -19.27
N PHE A 319 15.50 -3.58 -18.11
CA PHE A 319 16.13 -3.45 -16.80
C PHE A 319 16.35 -4.82 -16.18
N VAL A 320 17.39 -4.95 -15.37
CA VAL A 320 17.67 -6.13 -14.56
C VAL A 320 17.42 -5.75 -13.11
N LEU A 321 16.37 -6.33 -12.53
CA LEU A 321 16.00 -6.21 -11.12
C LEU A 321 16.57 -7.41 -10.35
N ARG A 322 17.56 -7.15 -9.50
CA ARG A 322 18.03 -8.12 -8.51
C ARG A 322 17.00 -8.25 -7.38
N ASP A 323 17.22 -9.17 -6.44
CA ASP A 323 16.37 -9.31 -5.25
C ASP A 323 16.21 -7.96 -4.53
N PHE A 324 14.98 -7.49 -4.40
CA PHE A 324 14.65 -6.19 -3.83
C PHE A 324 15.22 -6.11 -2.41
N VAL A 325 14.97 -7.11 -1.57
CA VAL A 325 15.35 -7.06 -0.16
C VAL A 325 16.85 -6.87 0.03
N THR A 326 17.69 -7.58 -0.70
CA THR A 326 19.16 -7.48 -0.57
C THR A 326 19.79 -6.37 -1.41
N SER A 327 19.15 -5.93 -2.50
CA SER A 327 19.78 -5.03 -3.48
C SER A 327 19.22 -3.61 -3.51
N GLY A 328 17.97 -3.43 -3.09
CA GLY A 328 17.21 -2.19 -3.23
C GLY A 328 16.75 -1.87 -4.65
N ASP A 329 16.95 -2.76 -5.63
CA ASP A 329 16.58 -2.48 -7.01
C ASP A 329 15.05 -2.47 -7.18
N ALA A 330 14.51 -1.46 -7.86
CA ALA A 330 13.09 -1.30 -8.13
C ALA A 330 12.87 -0.45 -9.39
N LEU A 331 11.65 -0.49 -9.96
CA LEU A 331 11.19 0.47 -10.97
C LEU A 331 10.05 1.30 -10.40
N ARG A 332 10.01 2.59 -10.72
CA ARG A 332 8.85 3.47 -10.52
C ARG A 332 8.45 4.05 -11.85
N ILE A 333 7.20 3.88 -12.25
CA ILE A 333 6.72 4.21 -13.60
C ILE A 333 5.56 5.17 -13.47
N ARG A 334 5.72 6.40 -13.96
CA ARG A 334 4.65 7.41 -13.95
C ARG A 334 3.48 6.98 -14.85
N LEU A 335 2.26 7.01 -14.33
CA LEU A 335 1.06 6.79 -15.14
C LEU A 335 0.66 8.07 -15.89
N PRO A 336 0.52 8.03 -17.23
CA PRO A 336 0.31 9.22 -18.06
C PRO A 336 -1.16 9.64 -18.12
N ASP A 337 -1.39 10.77 -18.78
CA ASP A 337 -2.71 11.28 -19.19
C ASP A 337 -3.69 11.63 -18.05
N LEU A 338 -3.23 11.60 -16.79
CA LEU A 338 -4.01 12.06 -15.65
C LEU A 338 -4.15 13.59 -15.64
N PRO A 339 -5.30 14.15 -15.22
CA PRO A 339 -5.47 15.59 -15.08
C PRO A 339 -4.45 16.19 -14.10
N GLU A 340 -3.91 17.39 -14.39
CA GLU A 340 -2.96 18.07 -13.49
C GLU A 340 -3.51 18.33 -12.09
N SER A 341 -4.84 18.53 -11.98
CA SER A 341 -5.52 18.71 -10.70
C SER A 341 -5.85 17.40 -9.99
N GLY A 342 -5.65 16.26 -10.65
CA GLY A 342 -5.95 14.93 -10.11
C GLY A 342 -4.78 14.34 -9.33
N TYR A 343 -5.07 13.37 -8.47
CA TYR A 343 -4.02 12.59 -7.81
C TYR A 343 -3.19 11.83 -8.86
N GLN A 344 -1.92 12.22 -9.00
CA GLN A 344 -0.98 11.52 -9.85
C GLN A 344 -0.73 10.11 -9.31
N GLN A 345 -0.42 9.17 -10.22
CA GLN A 345 -0.20 7.77 -9.86
C GLN A 345 1.09 7.21 -10.48
N TRP A 346 1.65 6.18 -9.84
CA TRP A 346 2.85 5.48 -10.28
C TRP A 346 2.72 3.98 -10.07
N LEU A 347 3.25 3.18 -10.99
CA LEU A 347 3.47 1.74 -10.77
C LEU A 347 4.85 1.52 -10.14
N TRP A 348 4.90 0.70 -9.11
CA TRP A 348 6.12 0.17 -8.52
C TRP A 348 6.31 -1.28 -8.91
N VAL A 349 7.55 -1.67 -9.20
CA VAL A 349 7.93 -3.05 -9.56
C VAL A 349 9.11 -3.49 -8.72
N GLU A 350 8.93 -4.57 -7.98
CA GLU A 350 9.90 -5.16 -7.05
C GLU A 350 10.12 -6.64 -7.43
N ASN A 351 11.35 -7.13 -7.39
CA ASN A 351 11.64 -8.56 -7.56
C ASN A 351 11.91 -9.19 -6.19
N HIS A 352 11.05 -10.07 -5.70
CA HIS A 352 11.25 -10.75 -4.41
C HIS A 352 11.72 -12.18 -4.65
N GLN A 353 12.66 -12.66 -3.83
CA GLN A 353 13.18 -14.03 -3.91
C GLN A 353 12.70 -14.95 -2.78
N GLY A 354 12.18 -14.38 -1.70
CA GLY A 354 11.71 -15.13 -0.55
C GLY A 354 12.80 -15.42 0.48
N SER A 355 12.39 -15.58 1.73
CA SER A 355 13.22 -15.80 2.93
C SER A 355 14.18 -16.98 2.76
N HIS A 356 13.71 -18.06 2.12
CA HIS A 356 14.52 -19.24 1.83
C HIS A 356 15.72 -18.98 0.91
N ARG A 357 15.66 -17.95 0.05
CA ARG A 357 16.72 -17.61 -0.91
C ARG A 357 17.61 -16.47 -0.44
N ASN A 358 17.06 -15.45 0.20
CA ASN A 358 17.82 -14.27 0.64
C ASN A 358 18.15 -14.26 2.14
N GLY A 359 17.58 -15.17 2.92
CA GLY A 359 17.80 -15.25 4.37
C GLY A 359 17.19 -14.10 5.16
N SER A 360 16.30 -13.30 4.57
CA SER A 360 15.55 -12.28 5.31
C SER A 360 14.31 -12.92 5.95
N PRO A 361 14.14 -12.84 7.27
CA PRO A 361 12.99 -13.43 7.96
C PRO A 361 11.66 -12.73 7.65
N THR A 362 11.67 -11.58 6.96
CA THR A 362 10.45 -10.83 6.61
C THR A 362 10.10 -10.85 5.13
N ASP A 363 10.96 -11.44 4.28
CA ASP A 363 10.63 -11.65 2.87
C ASP A 363 9.82 -12.94 2.68
N GLN A 364 8.66 -13.01 3.31
CA GLN A 364 7.79 -14.17 3.30
C GLN A 364 6.34 -13.72 3.41
N PHE A 365 5.41 -14.59 3.01
CA PHE A 365 4.00 -14.31 3.27
C PHE A 365 3.73 -14.31 4.77
N HIS A 366 2.76 -13.49 5.19
CA HIS A 366 2.48 -13.19 6.60
C HIS A 366 2.46 -14.43 7.50
N TRP A 367 1.78 -15.50 7.04
CA TRP A 367 1.54 -16.71 7.81
C TRP A 367 2.38 -17.90 7.33
N GLU A 368 3.39 -17.69 6.48
CA GLU A 368 4.23 -18.77 5.91
C GLU A 368 4.98 -19.57 6.99
N GLY A 369 5.37 -18.93 8.10
CA GLY A 369 6.03 -19.56 9.24
C GLY A 369 5.08 -20.23 10.24
N PHE A 370 3.77 -20.14 10.05
CA PHE A 370 2.81 -20.84 10.91
C PHE A 370 2.83 -22.33 10.54
N GLY A 371 3.00 -23.22 11.53
CA GLY A 371 3.34 -24.64 11.37
C GLY A 371 2.29 -25.54 10.69
N GLU A 372 1.45 -24.98 9.83
CA GLU A 372 0.43 -25.67 9.06
C GLU A 372 0.80 -25.63 7.56
N ASN A 373 0.89 -26.79 6.91
CA ASN A 373 1.26 -26.96 5.48
C ASN A 373 0.23 -26.38 4.47
N CYS A 374 -0.60 -25.45 4.90
CA CYS A 374 -1.77 -24.93 4.18
C CYS A 374 -1.56 -23.50 3.67
N ILE A 375 -0.56 -22.76 4.18
CA ILE A 375 -0.07 -21.54 3.54
C ILE A 375 0.96 -21.96 2.49
N THR A 376 0.76 -21.53 1.25
CA THR A 376 1.75 -21.78 0.20
C THR A 376 2.85 -20.71 0.30
N PRO A 377 4.13 -21.10 0.49
CA PRO A 377 5.24 -20.16 0.60
C PRO A 377 5.36 -19.20 -0.57
N ILE A 378 6.01 -18.06 -0.35
CA ILE A 378 6.40 -17.16 -1.44
C ILE A 378 7.24 -17.90 -2.49
N GLU A 379 6.99 -17.58 -3.75
CA GLU A 379 7.84 -17.98 -4.86
C GLU A 379 8.45 -16.75 -5.53
N PRO A 380 9.69 -16.85 -6.08
CA PRO A 380 10.34 -15.75 -6.76
C PRO A 380 9.51 -15.15 -7.90
N GLY A 381 9.44 -13.82 -7.97
CA GLY A 381 8.65 -13.13 -8.99
C GLY A 381 8.62 -11.61 -8.83
N LEU A 382 7.96 -10.95 -9.78
CA LEU A 382 7.72 -9.51 -9.69
C LEU A 382 6.43 -9.24 -8.92
N PHE A 383 6.53 -8.35 -7.94
CA PHE A 383 5.44 -7.83 -7.14
C PHE A 383 5.23 -6.35 -7.49
N LEU A 384 3.97 -5.95 -7.65
CA LEU A 384 3.61 -4.64 -8.19
C LEU A 384 2.58 -3.93 -7.32
N GLN A 385 2.70 -2.61 -7.24
CA GLN A 385 1.74 -1.73 -6.56
C GLN A 385 1.49 -0.45 -7.38
N ILE A 386 0.28 0.08 -7.32
CA ILE A 386 -0.04 1.45 -7.71
C ILE A 386 0.10 2.34 -6.47
N GLN A 387 0.94 3.36 -6.57
CA GLN A 387 0.98 4.50 -5.68
C GLN A 387 -0.03 5.55 -6.17
N ILE A 388 -0.85 6.10 -5.26
CA ILE A 388 -1.73 7.25 -5.48
C ILE A 388 -1.20 8.42 -4.65
N ASP A 389 -0.92 9.56 -5.27
CA ASP A 389 -0.40 10.76 -4.58
C ASP A 389 0.92 10.41 -3.82
N ARG A 390 1.26 11.14 -2.76
CA ARG A 390 2.34 10.81 -1.79
C ARG A 390 3.76 10.82 -2.35
N GLU A 391 3.99 11.51 -3.46
CA GLU A 391 5.32 11.73 -4.03
C GLU A 391 6.07 12.89 -3.39
N GLU A 392 5.38 13.86 -2.78
CA GLU A 392 6.00 15.04 -2.19
C GLU A 392 6.85 14.63 -0.98
N ARG A 393 8.17 14.71 -1.13
CA ARG A 393 9.15 14.37 -0.09
C ARG A 393 9.84 15.55 0.55
N THR A 394 9.66 16.74 -0.01
CA THR A 394 10.28 17.98 0.46
C THR A 394 9.23 19.06 0.62
N GLY A 395 9.21 19.77 1.74
CA GLY A 395 8.22 20.82 2.00
C GLY A 395 7.48 20.64 3.32
N THR A 396 6.59 21.58 3.65
CA THR A 396 5.92 21.62 4.97
C THR A 396 4.75 20.65 5.10
N ASN A 397 4.26 20.10 3.99
CA ASN A 397 3.06 19.27 3.95
C ASN A 397 3.38 17.79 3.73
N ILE A 398 4.66 17.41 3.76
CA ILE A 398 5.11 16.06 3.42
C ILE A 398 4.49 14.98 4.32
N PHE A 399 4.11 15.30 5.57
CA PHE A 399 3.47 14.34 6.50
C PHE A 399 1.92 14.43 6.51
N SER A 400 1.30 15.21 5.62
CA SER A 400 -0.16 15.36 5.48
C SER A 400 -0.73 14.47 4.37
N GLY A 401 -2.07 14.39 4.21
CA GLY A 401 -2.74 13.61 3.15
C GLY A 401 -3.57 12.45 3.71
N SER A 402 -3.97 11.49 2.87
CA SER A 402 -4.87 10.38 3.24
C SER A 402 -4.17 9.01 3.23
N ALA A 403 -4.80 8.00 3.85
CA ALA A 403 -4.30 6.61 3.92
C ALA A 403 -4.65 5.81 2.64
N ASP A 404 -4.20 4.54 2.56
CA ASP A 404 -4.44 3.63 1.42
C ASP A 404 -4.00 4.19 0.06
N TYR A 405 -2.78 4.74 0.03
CA TYR A 405 -2.13 5.23 -1.19
C TYR A 405 -1.31 4.16 -1.91
N LEU A 406 -1.18 2.95 -1.36
CA LEU A 406 -0.53 1.81 -2.02
C LEU A 406 -1.58 0.73 -2.26
N ARG A 407 -1.85 0.43 -3.53
CA ARG A 407 -2.77 -0.62 -3.96
C ARG A 407 -2.00 -1.72 -4.71
N PRO A 408 -2.07 -2.98 -4.28
CA PRO A 408 -1.46 -4.09 -5.02
C PRO A 408 -1.95 -4.22 -6.47
N VAL A 409 -1.09 -4.72 -7.35
CA VAL A 409 -1.43 -5.12 -8.73
C VAL A 409 -1.11 -6.60 -8.85
N LEU A 410 -2.10 -7.45 -8.56
CA LEU A 410 -1.90 -8.90 -8.46
C LEU A 410 -1.95 -9.55 -9.84
N ALA A 411 -1.00 -10.43 -10.12
CA ALA A 411 -0.87 -11.12 -11.40
C ALA A 411 -2.08 -12.02 -11.76
N ASN A 412 -2.87 -12.46 -10.77
CA ASN A 412 -4.13 -13.18 -11.00
C ASN A 412 -5.32 -12.26 -11.35
N GLY A 413 -5.13 -10.95 -11.34
CA GLY A 413 -6.07 -9.96 -11.86
C GLY A 413 -7.19 -9.56 -10.91
N SER A 414 -7.98 -8.60 -11.39
CA SER A 414 -9.14 -8.02 -10.72
C SER A 414 -10.45 -8.59 -11.30
N HIS A 415 -11.45 -8.74 -10.44
CA HIS A 415 -12.73 -9.35 -10.76
C HIS A 415 -13.86 -8.63 -10.04
N ASP A 416 -15.08 -8.71 -10.57
CA ASP A 416 -16.27 -8.33 -9.82
C ASP A 416 -16.60 -9.43 -8.78
N LEU A 417 -15.90 -9.40 -7.64
CA LEU A 417 -16.03 -10.39 -6.55
C LEU A 417 -17.39 -10.27 -5.86
N TYR A 418 -17.95 -11.40 -5.44
CA TYR A 418 -19.19 -11.44 -4.66
C TYR A 418 -19.19 -12.61 -3.68
N LEU A 419 -19.94 -12.48 -2.59
CA LEU A 419 -20.09 -13.54 -1.60
C LEU A 419 -21.00 -14.65 -2.15
N ARG A 420 -20.62 -15.91 -1.91
CA ARG A 420 -21.41 -17.09 -2.32
C ARG A 420 -22.75 -17.20 -1.59
N GLY A 421 -22.85 -16.60 -0.40
CA GLY A 421 -24.08 -16.52 0.40
C GLY A 421 -24.20 -17.55 1.52
N ASP A 422 -23.21 -18.43 1.70
CA ASP A 422 -23.14 -19.40 2.77
C ASP A 422 -21.82 -19.28 3.55
N THR A 423 -21.64 -20.15 4.55
CA THR A 423 -20.39 -20.23 5.33
C THR A 423 -19.82 -21.63 5.24
N ILE A 424 -18.50 -21.70 5.18
CA ILE A 424 -17.79 -22.97 5.35
C ILE A 424 -16.93 -22.92 6.60
N SER A 425 -16.69 -24.09 7.18
CA SER A 425 -15.65 -24.21 8.20
C SER A 425 -14.29 -24.25 7.50
N TRP A 426 -13.34 -23.49 8.00
CA TRP A 426 -11.94 -23.53 7.57
C TRP A 426 -11.05 -23.83 8.77
N VAL A 427 -9.82 -24.26 8.49
CA VAL A 427 -8.88 -24.71 9.53
C VAL A 427 -7.59 -23.89 9.55
N CYS A 428 -7.17 -23.30 8.43
CA CYS A 428 -5.82 -22.72 8.25
C CYS A 428 -5.72 -21.20 8.07
N PRO A 429 -4.97 -20.43 8.90
CA PRO A 429 -4.15 -20.84 10.05
C PRO A 429 -4.82 -20.75 11.44
N PHE A 430 -6.00 -20.15 11.58
CA PHE A 430 -6.68 -19.94 12.87
C PHE A 430 -7.98 -20.75 13.06
N GLY A 431 -8.43 -21.41 12.00
CA GLY A 431 -9.75 -22.03 11.91
C GLY A 431 -10.94 -21.07 12.05
N GLY A 432 -12.15 -21.61 11.90
CA GLY A 432 -13.39 -20.88 12.13
C GLY A 432 -14.39 -20.97 10.98
N ARG A 433 -15.29 -19.99 10.87
CA ARG A 433 -16.24 -19.88 9.76
C ARG A 433 -15.76 -18.79 8.80
N SER A 434 -15.71 -19.10 7.51
CA SER A 434 -15.40 -18.16 6.44
C SER A 434 -16.62 -17.99 5.56
N PHE A 435 -16.80 -16.80 5.02
CA PHE A 435 -17.73 -16.52 3.92
C PHE A 435 -16.95 -16.65 2.61
N PRO A 436 -17.16 -17.70 1.80
CA PRO A 436 -16.47 -17.81 0.54
C PRO A 436 -16.90 -16.70 -0.41
N TYR A 437 -15.93 -16.09 -1.07
CA TYR A 437 -16.19 -15.22 -2.21
C TYR A 437 -15.98 -16.00 -3.50
N VAL A 438 -16.67 -15.60 -4.55
CA VAL A 438 -16.56 -16.20 -5.88
C VAL A 438 -15.61 -15.36 -6.74
N LEU A 439 -14.60 -16.02 -7.29
CA LEU A 439 -13.76 -15.48 -8.36
C LEU A 439 -14.20 -16.16 -9.66
N ASP A 440 -15.03 -15.47 -10.42
CA ASP A 440 -15.52 -15.92 -11.72
C ASP A 440 -14.70 -15.28 -12.85
N PRO A 441 -13.97 -16.07 -13.67
CA PRO A 441 -13.23 -15.55 -14.82
C PRO A 441 -14.08 -14.77 -15.83
N GLU A 442 -15.38 -15.07 -15.97
CA GLU A 442 -16.28 -14.32 -16.86
C GLU A 442 -16.59 -12.92 -16.33
N LEU A 443 -16.32 -12.68 -15.05
CA LEU A 443 -16.44 -11.41 -14.36
C LEU A 443 -15.07 -10.75 -14.12
N ALA A 444 -14.04 -11.14 -14.90
CA ALA A 444 -12.80 -10.38 -14.98
C ALA A 444 -13.11 -8.91 -15.26
N ASN A 445 -12.48 -8.04 -14.48
CA ASN A 445 -12.67 -6.60 -14.54
C ASN A 445 -11.34 -5.92 -14.17
N PRO A 446 -10.46 -5.66 -15.16
CA PRO A 446 -9.10 -5.18 -14.91
C PRO A 446 -9.03 -3.72 -14.45
N PHE A 447 -10.13 -2.96 -14.47
CA PHE A 447 -10.11 -1.52 -14.18
C PHE A 447 -10.76 -1.16 -12.85
N THR A 448 -11.96 -1.67 -12.57
CA THR A 448 -12.69 -1.35 -11.33
C THR A 448 -12.98 -2.56 -10.47
N GLY A 449 -12.58 -3.76 -10.92
CA GLY A 449 -12.76 -4.99 -10.16
C GLY A 449 -11.87 -5.02 -8.92
N ASN A 450 -12.29 -5.85 -7.98
CA ASN A 450 -11.53 -6.12 -6.77
C ASN A 450 -10.50 -7.23 -6.96
N HIS A 451 -9.40 -7.17 -6.22
CA HIS A 451 -8.39 -8.23 -6.18
C HIS A 451 -8.33 -8.89 -4.80
N GLU A 452 -7.57 -9.98 -4.69
CA GLU A 452 -7.61 -10.82 -3.49
C GLU A 452 -6.98 -10.19 -2.23
N GLN A 453 -6.18 -9.13 -2.40
CA GLN A 453 -5.60 -8.37 -1.28
C GLN A 453 -6.38 -7.07 -0.97
N GLU A 454 -7.67 -7.00 -1.29
CA GLU A 454 -8.57 -5.91 -0.89
C GLU A 454 -9.62 -6.43 0.08
N LEU A 455 -10.29 -5.53 0.81
CA LEU A 455 -11.55 -5.84 1.49
C LEU A 455 -12.69 -5.12 0.76
N PRO A 456 -13.41 -5.81 -0.16
CA PRO A 456 -14.48 -5.19 -0.93
C PRO A 456 -15.67 -4.84 -0.04
N VAL A 457 -16.35 -3.75 -0.38
CA VAL A 457 -17.57 -3.27 0.31
C VAL A 457 -18.83 -3.79 -0.36
N VAL A 458 -19.86 -4.09 0.43
CA VAL A 458 -21.18 -4.52 -0.03
C VAL A 458 -22.25 -3.83 0.81
N ASP A 459 -23.42 -3.56 0.22
CA ASP A 459 -24.57 -2.99 0.93
C ASP A 459 -25.22 -4.10 1.74
N ARG A 460 -24.83 -4.23 3.02
CA ARG A 460 -25.26 -5.35 3.87
C ARG A 460 -26.65 -5.13 4.43
N ASN A 461 -27.05 -3.88 4.62
CA ASN A 461 -28.33 -3.52 5.23
C ASN A 461 -29.43 -3.23 4.19
N GLY A 462 -29.07 -3.12 2.91
CA GLY A 462 -29.97 -2.86 1.79
C GLY A 462 -30.51 -1.43 1.74
N ASP A 463 -29.79 -0.45 2.29
CA ASP A 463 -30.23 0.94 2.38
C ASP A 463 -29.84 1.80 1.17
N GLY A 464 -29.15 1.21 0.18
CA GLY A 464 -28.69 1.89 -1.02
C GLY A 464 -27.44 2.74 -0.81
N LYS A 465 -26.74 2.57 0.32
CA LYS A 465 -25.46 3.19 0.63
C LYS A 465 -24.45 2.15 1.09
N LEU A 466 -23.20 2.39 0.74
CA LEU A 466 -22.07 1.61 1.23
C LEU A 466 -21.38 2.38 2.34
N GLU A 467 -21.11 1.71 3.44
CA GLU A 467 -20.15 2.14 4.43
C GLU A 467 -18.89 1.27 4.36
N ARG A 468 -17.71 1.85 4.62
CA ARG A 468 -16.46 1.07 4.60
C ARG A 468 -16.41 0.03 5.71
N GLY A 469 -17.24 0.16 6.74
CA GLY A 469 -17.45 -0.85 7.77
C GLY A 469 -18.20 -2.10 7.28
N GLU A 470 -18.79 -2.07 6.09
CA GLU A 470 -19.53 -3.19 5.50
C GLU A 470 -18.68 -4.08 4.59
N HIS A 471 -17.36 -3.91 4.63
CA HIS A 471 -16.46 -4.77 3.88
C HIS A 471 -16.55 -6.24 4.31
N PHE A 472 -16.19 -7.15 3.39
CA PHE A 472 -16.05 -8.56 3.70
C PHE A 472 -14.59 -9.03 3.56
N PRO A 473 -14.14 -9.97 4.41
CA PRO A 473 -12.78 -10.47 4.36
C PRO A 473 -12.54 -11.43 3.20
N ILE A 474 -11.38 -11.31 2.55
CA ILE A 474 -10.92 -12.19 1.49
C ILE A 474 -10.12 -13.37 2.08
N GLY A 475 -10.85 -14.35 2.62
CA GLY A 475 -10.28 -15.56 3.21
C GLY A 475 -10.31 -16.76 2.27
N THR A 476 -11.52 -17.20 1.92
CA THR A 476 -11.77 -18.41 1.11
C THR A 476 -12.25 -18.05 -0.28
N ARG A 477 -11.56 -18.57 -1.29
CA ARG A 477 -11.93 -18.40 -2.70
C ARG A 477 -12.70 -19.61 -3.23
N SER A 478 -13.79 -19.36 -3.93
CA SER A 478 -14.49 -20.32 -4.78
C SER A 478 -14.25 -20.02 -6.25
N VAL A 479 -13.73 -20.98 -7.01
CA VAL A 479 -13.55 -20.89 -8.48
C VAL A 479 -14.24 -22.08 -9.13
N LYS A 480 -15.29 -21.82 -9.93
CA LYS A 480 -16.07 -22.89 -10.61
C LYS A 480 -16.53 -24.01 -9.65
N GLY A 481 -16.88 -23.64 -8.42
CA GLY A 481 -17.30 -24.57 -7.36
C GLY A 481 -16.17 -25.32 -6.63
N LEU A 482 -14.91 -25.04 -6.98
CA LEU A 482 -13.74 -25.53 -6.23
C LEU A 482 -13.31 -24.50 -5.19
N GLU A 483 -13.13 -24.95 -3.97
CA GLU A 483 -12.76 -24.09 -2.84
C GLU A 483 -11.25 -24.10 -2.59
N VAL A 484 -10.68 -22.91 -2.43
CA VAL A 484 -9.30 -22.69 -1.99
C VAL A 484 -9.37 -21.98 -0.63
N VAL A 485 -9.12 -22.75 0.42
CA VAL A 485 -9.37 -22.38 1.82
C VAL A 485 -8.06 -22.02 2.54
N HIS A 486 -7.26 -21.14 1.92
CA HIS A 486 -5.88 -20.86 2.35
C HIS A 486 -5.65 -19.39 2.70
N ASN A 487 -6.69 -18.67 3.15
CA ASN A 487 -6.58 -17.28 3.60
C ASN A 487 -5.85 -16.39 2.58
N VAL A 488 -6.39 -16.41 1.36
CA VAL A 488 -5.74 -15.92 0.15
C VAL A 488 -5.35 -14.44 0.20
N GLY A 489 -6.03 -13.61 1.01
CA GLY A 489 -5.69 -12.20 1.18
C GLY A 489 -4.33 -11.92 1.82
N PHE A 490 -3.71 -12.90 2.48
CA PHE A 490 -2.37 -12.76 3.07
C PHE A 490 -1.24 -13.21 2.15
N GLY A 491 -1.50 -13.35 0.85
CA GLY A 491 -0.48 -13.62 -0.15
C GLY A 491 -0.51 -15.04 -0.70
N ARG A 492 -0.27 -15.15 -2.01
CA ARG A 492 -0.20 -16.39 -2.78
C ARG A 492 0.86 -16.25 -3.87
N PRO A 493 1.56 -17.34 -4.28
CA PRO A 493 2.51 -17.26 -5.39
C PRO A 493 1.92 -16.71 -6.70
N GLU A 494 0.65 -17.00 -6.96
CA GLU A 494 -0.09 -16.51 -8.14
C GLU A 494 -0.37 -15.00 -8.13
N HIS A 495 -0.08 -14.30 -7.04
CA HIS A 495 -0.13 -12.84 -6.97
C HIS A 495 1.07 -12.17 -7.67
N ALA A 496 2.19 -12.88 -7.82
CA ALA A 496 3.39 -12.36 -8.47
C ALA A 496 3.45 -12.72 -9.96
N MET A 497 4.05 -11.84 -10.78
CA MET A 497 4.42 -12.18 -12.15
C MET A 497 5.59 -13.16 -12.13
N ARG A 498 5.45 -14.29 -12.82
CA ARG A 498 6.42 -15.40 -12.76
C ARG A 498 6.66 -16.02 -14.12
N MET A 499 7.83 -16.65 -14.27
CA MET A 499 8.19 -17.36 -15.51
C MET A 499 7.23 -18.52 -15.84
N ASN A 500 6.59 -19.13 -14.85
CA ASN A 500 5.58 -20.18 -15.02
C ASN A 500 4.13 -19.66 -14.90
N GLY A 501 3.92 -18.35 -14.88
CA GLY A 501 2.61 -17.71 -14.73
C GLY A 501 2.42 -16.53 -15.67
N VAL A 502 1.78 -15.46 -15.18
CA VAL A 502 1.65 -14.21 -15.93
C VAL A 502 3.02 -13.54 -16.03
N ARG A 503 3.42 -13.25 -17.27
CA ARG A 503 4.71 -12.61 -17.57
C ARG A 503 4.58 -11.21 -18.13
N LYS A 504 3.40 -10.80 -18.59
CA LYS A 504 3.17 -9.51 -19.21
C LYS A 504 1.86 -8.92 -18.71
N ILE A 505 1.90 -7.65 -18.34
CA ILE A 505 0.71 -6.83 -18.10
C ILE A 505 0.77 -5.56 -18.96
N GLY A 506 -0.39 -5.05 -19.36
CA GLY A 506 -0.58 -3.87 -20.20
C GLY A 506 -2.05 -3.43 -20.19
N MET A 507 -2.43 -2.42 -20.97
CA MET A 507 -3.81 -1.92 -20.95
C MET A 507 -4.87 -2.96 -21.38
N CYS A 508 -4.46 -4.00 -22.11
CA CYS A 508 -5.32 -5.06 -22.62
C CYS A 508 -5.14 -6.40 -21.89
N THR A 509 -4.69 -6.38 -20.64
CA THR A 509 -4.55 -7.57 -19.78
C THR A 509 -5.34 -7.43 -18.48
N ASN A 510 -5.46 -8.52 -17.73
CA ASN A 510 -5.93 -8.53 -16.35
C ASN A 510 -4.84 -9.15 -15.45
N PRO A 511 -4.19 -8.38 -14.54
CA PRO A 511 -4.44 -6.97 -14.25
C PRO A 511 -3.98 -6.02 -15.38
N SER A 512 -4.36 -4.75 -15.31
CA SER A 512 -4.00 -3.72 -16.29
C SER A 512 -2.98 -2.72 -15.74
N THR A 513 -2.25 -2.06 -16.65
CA THR A 513 -1.36 -0.91 -16.37
C THR A 513 -2.08 0.45 -16.40
N ALA A 514 -3.40 0.46 -16.61
CA ALA A 514 -4.21 1.67 -16.48
C ALA A 514 -4.22 2.20 -15.03
N ASN A 515 -4.54 3.48 -14.85
CA ASN A 515 -4.66 4.07 -13.52
C ASN A 515 -5.83 3.47 -12.73
N ALA A 516 -5.74 3.56 -11.41
CA ALA A 516 -6.83 3.24 -10.51
C ALA A 516 -7.81 4.42 -10.43
N LEU A 517 -9.09 4.12 -10.20
CA LEU A 517 -10.04 5.15 -9.75
C LEU A 517 -9.74 5.53 -8.30
N THR A 518 -9.91 6.80 -7.97
CA THR A 518 -9.83 7.28 -6.60
C THR A 518 -11.20 7.77 -6.12
N LEU A 519 -11.47 7.57 -4.84
CA LEU A 519 -12.64 8.09 -4.14
C LEU A 519 -12.25 8.41 -2.70
N LEU A 520 -11.83 9.65 -2.48
CA LEU A 520 -11.51 10.11 -1.14
C LEU A 520 -12.74 9.99 -0.22
N SER A 521 -12.64 9.11 0.77
CA SER A 521 -13.78 8.73 1.63
C SER A 521 -13.37 8.48 3.08
N THR A 522 -14.30 8.73 4.01
CA THR A 522 -14.26 8.19 5.37
C THR A 522 -15.11 6.92 5.45
N ASN A 523 -15.27 6.36 6.65
CA ASN A 523 -16.17 5.23 6.87
C ASN A 523 -17.59 5.44 6.31
N LYS A 524 -18.13 6.66 6.40
CA LYS A 524 -19.56 6.93 6.20
C LYS A 524 -19.90 7.77 4.98
N ARG A 525 -18.92 8.44 4.37
CA ARG A 525 -19.18 9.37 3.27
C ARG A 525 -17.97 9.61 2.39
N GLU A 526 -18.29 9.96 1.16
CA GLU A 526 -17.37 10.61 0.23
C GLU A 526 -17.05 12.02 0.74
N ILE A 527 -15.78 12.41 0.75
CA ILE A 527 -15.33 13.71 1.29
C ILE A 527 -15.32 14.78 0.20
N GLN A 528 -15.12 14.38 -1.06
CA GLN A 528 -15.03 15.29 -2.20
C GLN A 528 -15.92 14.79 -3.34
N GLY A 529 -16.82 15.67 -3.79
CA GLY A 529 -17.68 15.43 -4.95
C GLY A 529 -17.00 15.71 -6.29
N VAL A 530 -17.81 15.79 -7.35
CA VAL A 530 -17.37 16.07 -8.73
C VAL A 530 -16.58 17.38 -8.79
N GLY A 531 -15.34 17.33 -9.29
CA GLY A 531 -14.44 18.49 -9.42
C GLY A 531 -13.27 18.55 -8.42
N GLY A 532 -13.22 17.62 -7.45
CA GLY A 532 -12.04 17.43 -6.59
C GLY A 532 -10.90 16.68 -7.30
N PRO A 533 -9.73 16.51 -6.64
CA PRO A 533 -8.57 15.76 -7.15
C PRO A 533 -8.80 14.26 -7.41
N ASN A 534 -10.02 13.75 -7.16
CA ASN A 534 -10.35 12.37 -7.46
C ASN A 534 -10.24 12.06 -8.96
N VAL A 535 -9.46 11.04 -9.31
CA VAL A 535 -9.39 10.50 -10.67
C VAL A 535 -10.56 9.53 -10.85
N ARG A 536 -11.60 9.99 -11.54
CA ARG A 536 -12.85 9.25 -11.79
C ARG A 536 -12.97 8.68 -13.21
N VAL A 537 -11.85 8.65 -13.92
CA VAL A 537 -11.72 8.19 -15.30
C VAL A 537 -10.57 7.20 -15.38
N ILE A 538 -10.77 6.12 -16.12
CA ILE A 538 -9.71 5.19 -16.52
C ILE A 538 -9.07 5.73 -17.80
N HIS A 539 -7.80 6.09 -17.73
CA HIS A 539 -6.98 6.53 -18.84
C HIS A 539 -6.19 5.33 -19.36
N LEU A 540 -6.55 4.86 -20.55
CA LEU A 540 -5.81 3.80 -21.23
C LEU A 540 -4.46 4.35 -21.70
N ASN A 541 -3.42 3.54 -21.58
CA ASN A 541 -2.06 3.92 -21.96
C ASN A 541 -1.36 2.76 -22.70
N GLY A 542 -0.26 3.04 -23.38
CA GLY A 542 0.51 2.00 -24.09
C GLY A 542 1.55 1.29 -23.23
N ILE A 543 1.58 1.51 -21.90
CA ILE A 543 2.59 0.93 -21.01
C ILE A 543 2.36 -0.58 -20.91
N ALA A 544 3.43 -1.35 -21.09
CA ALA A 544 3.48 -2.76 -20.72
C ALA A 544 4.72 -3.08 -19.91
N ILE A 545 4.55 -3.99 -18.96
CA ILE A 545 5.60 -4.54 -18.10
C ILE A 545 5.72 -6.02 -18.44
N GLU A 546 6.89 -6.45 -18.91
CA GLU A 546 7.13 -7.84 -19.33
C GLU A 546 8.35 -8.43 -18.62
N LEU A 547 8.12 -9.50 -17.85
CA LEU A 547 9.17 -10.39 -17.35
C LEU A 547 9.65 -11.30 -18.49
N GLN A 548 10.78 -10.94 -19.10
CA GLN A 548 11.33 -11.64 -20.25
C GLN A 548 12.12 -12.88 -19.85
N ALA A 549 12.87 -12.77 -18.76
CA ALA A 549 13.71 -13.82 -18.21
C ALA A 549 13.88 -13.66 -16.70
N MET A 550 14.18 -14.76 -16.02
CA MET A 550 14.74 -14.76 -14.68
C MET A 550 15.94 -15.70 -14.71
N ASP A 551 17.10 -15.20 -14.31
CA ASP A 551 18.33 -15.99 -14.37
C ASP A 551 18.43 -17.00 -13.20
N ALA A 552 19.51 -17.78 -13.16
CA ALA A 552 19.72 -18.77 -12.11
C ALA A 552 19.92 -18.17 -10.70
N LYS A 553 20.35 -16.90 -10.62
CA LYS A 553 20.49 -16.16 -9.35
C LYS A 553 19.17 -15.54 -8.89
N GLY A 554 18.18 -15.48 -9.78
CA GLY A 554 16.88 -14.85 -9.53
C GLY A 554 16.77 -13.43 -10.08
N ASP A 555 17.77 -12.93 -10.82
CA ASP A 555 17.74 -11.60 -11.39
C ASP A 555 16.68 -11.57 -12.51
N ALA A 556 15.73 -10.64 -12.40
CA ALA A 556 14.60 -10.51 -13.31
C ALA A 556 14.90 -9.52 -14.43
N HIS A 557 14.75 -9.95 -15.68
CA HIS A 557 14.91 -9.11 -16.86
C HIS A 557 13.54 -8.56 -17.26
N VAL A 558 13.34 -7.27 -17.02
CA VAL A 558 12.04 -6.60 -17.14
C VAL A 558 12.09 -5.60 -18.28
N ARG A 559 11.22 -5.79 -19.28
CA ARG A 559 11.02 -4.82 -20.36
C ARG A 559 9.85 -3.90 -20.03
N ILE A 560 10.05 -2.61 -20.20
CA ILE A 560 9.01 -1.58 -20.09
C ILE A 560 8.84 -0.92 -21.44
N SER A 561 7.70 -1.12 -22.10
CA SER A 561 7.39 -0.53 -23.42
C SER A 561 6.18 0.40 -23.35
N THR A 562 6.02 1.32 -24.30
CA THR A 562 4.96 2.37 -24.26
C THR A 562 4.02 2.36 -25.46
N ASN A 563 4.08 1.33 -26.30
CA ASN A 563 3.30 1.17 -27.52
C ASN A 563 2.50 -0.14 -27.55
N ASP A 564 2.24 -0.77 -26.39
CA ASP A 564 1.46 -1.99 -26.31
C ASP A 564 -0.04 -1.71 -26.40
N THR A 565 -0.54 -1.61 -27.63
CA THR A 565 -1.95 -1.29 -27.90
C THR A 565 -2.76 -2.43 -28.49
N ARG A 566 -2.21 -3.64 -28.49
CA ARG A 566 -2.83 -4.80 -29.11
C ARG A 566 -3.49 -5.70 -28.08
N MET A 567 -4.80 -5.89 -28.23
CA MET A 567 -5.57 -6.85 -27.46
C MET A 567 -5.50 -8.23 -28.12
N ALA A 568 -4.83 -9.17 -27.46
CA ALA A 568 -4.59 -10.53 -27.97
C ALA A 568 -5.48 -11.61 -27.33
N SER A 569 -6.29 -11.25 -26.34
CA SER A 569 -7.22 -12.14 -25.63
C SER A 569 -8.51 -11.38 -25.31
N ASP A 570 -9.58 -12.12 -25.06
CA ASP A 570 -10.88 -11.53 -24.74
C ASP A 570 -10.79 -10.66 -23.48
N GLN A 571 -11.38 -9.47 -23.54
CA GLN A 571 -11.39 -8.51 -22.43
C GLN A 571 -12.82 -8.06 -22.12
N ARG A 572 -13.09 -7.87 -20.83
CA ARG A 572 -14.28 -7.21 -20.31
C ARG A 572 -13.83 -5.93 -19.61
N TRP A 573 -14.23 -4.79 -20.17
CA TRP A 573 -13.88 -3.47 -19.66
C TRP A 573 -15.08 -2.83 -18.98
N CYS A 574 -14.89 -2.48 -17.71
CA CYS A 574 -15.90 -1.88 -16.87
C CYS A 574 -15.32 -0.70 -16.11
N ALA A 575 -15.94 0.47 -16.22
CA ALA A 575 -15.69 1.64 -15.38
C ALA A 575 -16.72 2.72 -15.68
N ASP A 576 -17.00 3.60 -14.72
CA ASP A 576 -17.87 4.77 -14.94
C ASP A 576 -17.48 5.56 -16.20
N SER A 577 -16.17 5.70 -16.44
CA SER A 577 -15.63 6.30 -17.67
C SER A 577 -14.25 5.72 -18.01
N ILE A 578 -14.06 5.40 -19.30
CA ILE A 578 -12.81 4.96 -19.90
C ILE A 578 -12.48 5.91 -21.04
N VAL A 579 -11.22 6.34 -21.14
CA VAL A 579 -10.71 7.21 -22.18
C VAL A 579 -9.57 6.53 -22.92
N LEU A 580 -9.70 6.44 -24.25
CA LEU A 580 -8.63 6.02 -25.15
C LEU A 580 -8.00 7.27 -25.79
N PRO A 581 -6.78 7.68 -25.35
CA PRO A 581 -6.01 8.75 -25.99
C PRO A 581 -5.50 8.32 -27.39
N PRO A 582 -4.97 9.25 -28.20
CA PRO A 582 -4.41 8.96 -29.53
C PRO A 582 -3.03 8.26 -29.44
N LEU A 583 -3.02 7.08 -28.81
CA LEU A 583 -1.86 6.21 -28.70
C LEU A 583 -1.40 5.75 -30.09
N ARG A 584 -0.10 5.46 -30.21
CA ARG A 584 0.51 4.93 -31.43
C ARG A 584 1.03 3.52 -31.19
N GLY A 585 0.18 2.54 -31.47
CA GLY A 585 0.59 1.15 -31.55
C GLY A 585 1.59 0.87 -32.66
N VAL A 586 2.17 -0.32 -32.64
CA VAL A 586 3.08 -0.80 -33.69
C VAL A 586 2.45 -0.76 -35.09
N ASP A 587 1.14 -0.99 -35.18
CA ASP A 587 0.35 -0.95 -36.42
C ASP A 587 -0.24 0.44 -36.71
N GLY A 588 0.13 1.46 -35.92
CA GLY A 588 -0.35 2.83 -36.07
C GLY A 588 -1.72 3.10 -35.44
N HIS A 589 -2.35 2.11 -34.79
CA HIS A 589 -3.64 2.27 -34.14
C HIS A 589 -3.53 2.45 -32.62
N SER A 590 -4.44 3.24 -32.04
CA SER A 590 -4.50 3.46 -30.60
C SER A 590 -5.01 2.24 -29.83
N LEU A 591 -5.81 1.40 -30.48
CA LEU A 591 -6.20 0.08 -29.99
C LEU A 591 -6.46 -0.83 -31.19
N THR A 592 -5.88 -2.03 -31.14
CA THR A 592 -6.20 -3.10 -32.10
C THR A 592 -6.76 -4.31 -31.38
N VAL A 593 -7.99 -4.69 -31.74
CA VAL A 593 -8.62 -5.93 -31.29
C VAL A 593 -8.29 -7.02 -32.30
N ALA A 594 -7.44 -7.98 -31.88
CA ALA A 594 -6.92 -9.01 -32.75
C ALA A 594 -8.00 -9.94 -33.32
N ALA A 595 -7.67 -10.65 -34.40
CA ALA A 595 -8.59 -11.52 -35.10
C ALA A 595 -9.20 -12.58 -34.17
N GLY A 596 -10.53 -12.66 -34.15
CA GLY A 596 -11.26 -13.60 -33.29
C GLY A 596 -11.35 -13.23 -31.81
N VAL A 597 -10.78 -12.08 -31.40
CA VAL A 597 -10.82 -11.60 -30.01
C VAL A 597 -12.05 -10.73 -29.78
N ARG A 598 -12.61 -10.79 -28.56
CA ARG A 598 -13.77 -10.02 -28.12
C ARG A 598 -13.39 -8.97 -27.08
N LEU A 599 -13.79 -7.73 -27.33
CA LEU A 599 -13.86 -6.66 -26.32
C LEU A 599 -15.33 -6.45 -25.92
N ARG A 600 -15.64 -6.63 -24.63
CA ARG A 600 -16.94 -6.31 -24.02
C ARG A 600 -16.84 -5.02 -23.22
N LEU A 601 -17.73 -4.08 -23.48
CA LEU A 601 -18.01 -2.94 -22.62
C LEU A 601 -19.23 -3.28 -21.77
N ASP A 602 -19.02 -3.39 -20.47
CA ASP A 602 -20.03 -3.86 -19.54
C ASP A 602 -20.01 -3.04 -18.25
N ARG A 603 -21.10 -3.04 -17.47
CA ARG A 603 -21.23 -2.33 -16.20
C ARG A 603 -20.52 -3.09 -15.07
N SER A 604 -19.72 -2.37 -14.28
CA SER A 604 -18.99 -2.93 -13.13
C SER A 604 -19.97 -3.41 -12.07
N ARG A 605 -19.82 -4.63 -11.54
CA ARG A 605 -20.54 -5.02 -10.31
C ARG A 605 -19.74 -4.67 -9.05
N ALA A 606 -18.43 -4.46 -9.16
CA ALA A 606 -17.65 -3.83 -8.11
C ALA A 606 -18.08 -2.36 -7.94
N ALA A 607 -18.18 -1.92 -6.68
CA ALA A 607 -18.60 -0.58 -6.33
C ALA A 607 -17.54 0.45 -6.70
N THR A 608 -17.94 1.51 -7.40
CA THR A 608 -17.06 2.65 -7.71
C THR A 608 -17.45 3.89 -6.90
N ARG A 609 -18.61 3.89 -6.23
CA ARG A 609 -19.20 4.98 -5.44
C ARG A 609 -19.87 4.45 -4.18
N MET A 610 -20.11 5.32 -3.20
CA MET A 610 -20.78 4.92 -1.95
C MET A 610 -22.30 4.95 -2.05
N THR A 611 -22.88 5.67 -3.02
CA THR A 611 -24.34 5.75 -3.19
C THR A 611 -24.80 5.01 -4.42
N GLN A 612 -25.91 4.28 -4.28
CA GLN A 612 -26.56 3.62 -5.40
C GLN A 612 -27.00 4.64 -6.47
N VAL A 613 -26.73 4.33 -7.74
CA VAL A 613 -26.99 5.25 -8.86
C VAL A 613 -28.26 4.88 -9.62
N ASP A 614 -28.63 3.60 -9.60
CA ASP A 614 -29.71 3.06 -10.43
C ASP A 614 -30.52 2.01 -9.65
N PRO A 615 -31.48 2.43 -8.81
CA PRO A 615 -32.26 1.53 -7.97
C PRO A 615 -33.24 0.65 -8.73
N ASP A 616 -33.63 1.06 -9.94
CA ASP A 616 -34.64 0.37 -10.75
C ASP A 616 -34.03 -0.52 -11.85
N ALA A 617 -32.70 -0.51 -12.01
CA ALA A 617 -32.04 -1.36 -13.01
C ALA A 617 -32.09 -2.84 -12.67
N GLN A 618 -32.33 -3.65 -13.70
CA GLN A 618 -32.24 -5.11 -13.60
C GLN A 618 -30.79 -5.53 -13.34
N GLY A 619 -30.60 -6.56 -12.52
CA GLY A 619 -29.27 -7.15 -12.24
C GLY A 619 -28.67 -6.80 -10.88
N GLY A 620 -29.35 -6.01 -10.05
CA GLY A 620 -28.98 -5.75 -8.65
C GLY A 620 -28.78 -4.26 -8.35
N PRO A 621 -28.53 -3.89 -7.08
CA PRO A 621 -28.20 -2.52 -6.75
C PRO A 621 -26.85 -2.14 -7.37
N TRP A 622 -26.86 -1.11 -8.22
CA TRP A 622 -25.65 -0.65 -8.89
C TRP A 622 -25.02 0.54 -8.17
N PHE A 623 -23.80 0.33 -7.69
CA PHE A 623 -22.91 1.35 -7.13
C PHE A 623 -21.85 1.82 -8.15
N SER A 624 -22.18 1.65 -9.42
CA SER A 624 -21.37 2.00 -10.59
C SER A 624 -22.26 2.59 -11.67
N GLU A 625 -21.72 3.48 -12.49
CA GLU A 625 -22.41 3.95 -13.69
C GLU A 625 -22.34 2.91 -14.81
N ALA A 626 -23.23 3.01 -15.80
CA ALA A 626 -23.04 2.27 -17.05
C ALA A 626 -21.72 2.68 -17.72
N THR A 627 -20.98 1.71 -18.28
CA THR A 627 -19.63 1.98 -18.77
C THR A 627 -19.64 2.88 -19.99
N ARG A 628 -18.86 3.97 -19.94
CA ARG A 628 -18.64 4.86 -21.09
C ARG A 628 -17.21 4.75 -21.58
N LEU A 629 -17.00 4.21 -22.78
CA LEU A 629 -15.72 4.31 -23.50
C LEU A 629 -15.73 5.53 -24.42
N THR A 630 -14.76 6.42 -24.27
CA THR A 630 -14.54 7.59 -25.12
C THR A 630 -13.27 7.42 -25.94
N ILE A 631 -13.41 7.38 -27.26
CA ILE A 631 -12.29 7.40 -28.20
C ILE A 631 -12.05 8.87 -28.57
N THR A 632 -10.91 9.39 -28.14
CA THR A 632 -10.59 10.82 -28.24
C THR A 632 -10.22 11.24 -29.66
N SER A 633 -10.16 12.56 -29.88
CA SER A 633 -9.75 13.12 -31.18
C SER A 633 -8.39 12.59 -31.61
N GLY A 634 -8.29 12.14 -32.86
CA GLY A 634 -7.08 11.54 -33.43
C GLY A 634 -6.83 10.07 -33.05
N ALA A 635 -7.54 9.52 -32.07
CA ALA A 635 -7.42 8.12 -31.69
C ALA A 635 -8.16 7.21 -32.67
N SER A 636 -7.67 5.98 -32.83
CA SER A 636 -8.31 4.98 -33.70
C SER A 636 -8.40 3.61 -33.05
N VAL A 637 -9.56 2.97 -33.20
CA VAL A 637 -9.80 1.58 -32.84
C VAL A 637 -9.94 0.73 -34.10
N PHE A 638 -9.12 -0.31 -34.22
CA PHE A 638 -9.11 -1.24 -35.34
C PHE A 638 -9.56 -2.63 -34.91
N LEU A 639 -10.57 -3.17 -35.59
CA LEU A 639 -11.11 -4.51 -35.38
C LEU A 639 -10.70 -5.42 -36.53
N GLU A 640 -9.85 -6.41 -36.24
CA GLU A 640 -9.43 -7.42 -37.19
C GLU A 640 -10.56 -8.41 -37.56
N ASP A 641 -10.30 -9.27 -38.55
CA ASP A 641 -11.29 -10.23 -39.01
C ASP A 641 -11.77 -11.16 -37.90
N ARG A 642 -13.09 -11.35 -37.82
CA ARG A 642 -13.81 -12.12 -36.79
C ARG A 642 -13.72 -11.58 -35.36
N SER A 643 -13.09 -10.43 -35.12
CA SER A 643 -13.11 -9.80 -33.80
C SER A 643 -14.47 -9.20 -33.49
N GLU A 644 -14.75 -8.97 -32.20
CA GLU A 644 -16.03 -8.47 -31.72
C GLU A 644 -15.85 -7.30 -30.75
N LEU A 645 -16.59 -6.21 -30.98
CA LEU A 645 -16.84 -5.17 -29.98
C LEU A 645 -18.31 -5.26 -29.56
N VAL A 646 -18.54 -5.50 -28.27
CA VAL A 646 -19.86 -5.75 -27.70
C VAL A 646 -20.16 -4.71 -26.63
N LEU A 647 -21.31 -4.04 -26.73
CA LEU A 647 -21.82 -3.13 -25.70
C LEU A 647 -23.00 -3.77 -24.97
N GLU A 648 -22.90 -3.86 -23.65
CA GLU A 648 -23.87 -4.53 -22.76
C GLU A 648 -24.28 -3.60 -21.60
N ASN A 649 -25.38 -3.94 -20.91
CA ASN A 649 -25.81 -3.30 -19.65
C ASN A 649 -25.79 -1.77 -19.64
N GLY A 650 -26.35 -1.16 -20.70
CA GLY A 650 -26.48 0.29 -20.82
C GLY A 650 -25.19 1.03 -21.26
N SER A 651 -24.11 0.31 -21.57
CA SER A 651 -22.82 0.92 -21.92
C SER A 651 -22.89 1.81 -23.16
N GLU A 652 -22.01 2.80 -23.20
CA GLU A 652 -21.90 3.81 -24.26
C GLU A 652 -20.50 3.83 -24.90
N LEU A 653 -20.46 3.94 -26.23
CA LEU A 653 -19.25 4.21 -27.00
C LEU A 653 -19.32 5.60 -27.62
N HIS A 654 -18.43 6.50 -27.21
CA HIS A 654 -18.32 7.85 -27.73
C HIS A 654 -17.14 7.96 -28.71
N LEU A 655 -17.43 8.36 -29.94
CA LEU A 655 -16.43 8.69 -30.95
C LEU A 655 -16.34 10.21 -31.06
N LEU A 656 -15.31 10.81 -30.49
CA LEU A 656 -15.12 12.26 -30.55
C LEU A 656 -14.72 12.70 -31.98
N ALA A 657 -14.87 13.99 -32.28
CA ALA A 657 -14.49 14.56 -33.56
C ALA A 657 -13.04 14.14 -33.94
N GLY A 658 -12.83 13.71 -35.19
CA GLY A 658 -11.53 13.23 -35.68
C GLY A 658 -11.14 11.79 -35.27
N SER A 659 -11.89 11.12 -34.40
CA SER A 659 -11.65 9.71 -34.05
C SER A 659 -12.11 8.75 -35.14
N ARG A 660 -11.56 7.51 -35.13
CA ARG A 660 -11.89 6.46 -36.11
C ARG A 660 -12.19 5.12 -35.45
N LEU A 661 -13.26 4.46 -35.90
CA LEU A 661 -13.57 3.07 -35.60
C LEU A 661 -13.59 2.28 -36.91
N ILE A 662 -12.67 1.34 -37.07
CA ILE A 662 -12.41 0.65 -38.33
C ILE A 662 -12.66 -0.85 -38.17
N LEU A 663 -13.58 -1.40 -38.95
CA LEU A 663 -13.95 -2.82 -38.89
C LEU A 663 -13.56 -3.54 -40.18
N ARG A 664 -12.78 -4.62 -40.04
CA ARG A 664 -12.57 -5.57 -41.14
C ARG A 664 -13.88 -6.25 -41.54
N PRO A 665 -13.98 -6.80 -42.76
CA PRO A 665 -15.24 -7.29 -43.30
C PRO A 665 -15.97 -8.29 -42.40
N THR A 666 -15.24 -9.16 -41.69
CA THR A 666 -15.85 -10.18 -40.82
C THR A 666 -15.92 -9.80 -39.34
N ALA A 667 -15.41 -8.62 -38.96
CA ALA A 667 -15.53 -8.09 -37.61
C ALA A 667 -16.99 -7.75 -37.27
N LYS A 668 -17.34 -7.82 -35.98
CA LYS A 668 -18.69 -7.54 -35.49
C LYS A 668 -18.70 -6.38 -34.52
N LEU A 669 -19.71 -5.53 -34.68
CA LEU A 669 -20.11 -4.52 -33.70
C LEU A 669 -21.50 -4.88 -33.21
N LEU A 670 -21.57 -5.32 -31.96
CA LEU A 670 -22.76 -5.81 -31.30
C LEU A 670 -23.14 -4.82 -30.18
N SER A 671 -24.43 -4.61 -30.02
CA SER A 671 -24.97 -3.66 -29.03
C SER A 671 -26.30 -4.23 -28.55
N GLU A 672 -26.47 -4.33 -27.23
CA GLU A 672 -27.68 -4.81 -26.59
C GLU A 672 -28.74 -3.71 -26.46
N PRO A 673 -30.02 -4.04 -26.17
CA PRO A 673 -31.01 -3.02 -25.79
C PRO A 673 -30.49 -2.11 -24.67
N GLY A 674 -30.76 -0.81 -24.76
CA GLY A 674 -30.29 0.19 -23.78
C GLY A 674 -28.90 0.78 -24.05
N THR A 675 -28.05 0.12 -24.84
CA THR A 675 -26.69 0.63 -25.17
C THR A 675 -26.66 1.62 -26.34
N ARG A 676 -25.60 2.44 -26.42
CA ARG A 676 -25.48 3.51 -27.42
C ARG A 676 -24.08 3.65 -28.00
N ILE A 677 -24.03 4.02 -29.28
CA ILE A 677 -22.84 4.47 -30.00
C ILE A 677 -23.11 5.91 -30.45
N VAL A 678 -22.30 6.84 -29.97
CA VAL A 678 -22.49 8.27 -30.13
C VAL A 678 -21.37 8.83 -31.01
N GLN A 679 -21.75 9.33 -32.18
CA GLN A 679 -20.85 10.00 -33.12
C GLN A 679 -20.88 11.51 -32.86
N HIS A 680 -19.73 12.09 -32.55
CA HIS A 680 -19.57 13.55 -32.37
C HIS A 680 -18.85 14.14 -33.59
N GLY A 681 -19.36 15.26 -34.10
CA GLY A 681 -18.75 16.01 -35.20
C GLY A 681 -18.37 15.13 -36.40
N ASN A 682 -17.11 15.25 -36.83
CA ASN A 682 -16.57 14.58 -38.03
C ASN A 682 -15.90 13.21 -37.77
N CYS A 683 -16.24 12.51 -36.68
CA CYS A 683 -15.72 11.16 -36.44
C CYS A 683 -16.10 10.16 -37.57
N CYS A 684 -15.31 9.07 -37.70
CA CYS A 684 -15.51 8.08 -38.76
C CYS A 684 -15.79 6.68 -38.21
N ILE A 685 -16.80 6.00 -38.76
CA ILE A 685 -17.01 4.55 -38.58
C ILE A 685 -16.93 3.87 -39.94
N GLU A 686 -15.89 3.08 -40.15
CA GLU A 686 -15.64 2.29 -41.35
C GLU A 686 -16.15 0.87 -41.13
N ALA A 687 -17.42 0.63 -41.47
CA ALA A 687 -18.08 -0.67 -41.31
C ALA A 687 -19.02 -0.97 -42.49
N ARG A 688 -19.44 -2.24 -42.63
CA ARG A 688 -20.44 -2.63 -43.63
C ARG A 688 -21.73 -1.82 -43.45
N ASN A 689 -22.24 -1.21 -44.53
CA ASN A 689 -23.47 -0.39 -44.52
C ASN A 689 -24.67 -1.07 -43.86
N LYS A 690 -24.80 -2.40 -44.01
CA LYS A 690 -25.87 -3.19 -43.37
C LYS A 690 -25.81 -3.12 -41.84
N VAL A 691 -24.62 -3.13 -41.24
CA VAL A 691 -24.42 -3.01 -39.78
C VAL A 691 -24.85 -1.63 -39.30
N LEU A 692 -24.36 -0.57 -39.95
CA LEU A 692 -24.70 0.81 -39.59
C LEU A 692 -26.20 1.10 -39.74
N ARG A 693 -26.84 0.61 -40.81
CA ARG A 693 -28.29 0.74 -41.01
C ARG A 693 -29.08 0.02 -39.92
N LYS A 694 -28.65 -1.17 -39.50
CA LYS A 694 -29.28 -1.92 -38.41
C LYS A 694 -29.20 -1.13 -37.10
N LEU A 695 -28.02 -0.63 -36.73
CA LEU A 695 -27.84 0.13 -35.49
C LEU A 695 -28.67 1.42 -35.48
N ARG A 696 -28.75 2.15 -36.60
CA ARG A 696 -29.61 3.35 -36.72
C ARG A 696 -31.10 3.01 -36.58
N LYS A 697 -31.56 1.94 -37.26
CA LYS A 697 -32.97 1.49 -37.15
C LYS A 697 -33.33 1.12 -35.71
N GLN A 698 -32.37 0.61 -34.95
CA GLN A 698 -32.54 0.24 -33.54
C GLN A 698 -32.36 1.43 -32.58
N GLY A 699 -32.09 2.65 -33.06
CA GLY A 699 -31.81 3.81 -32.22
C GLY A 699 -30.48 3.74 -31.44
N ARG A 700 -29.60 2.81 -31.81
CA ARG A 700 -28.34 2.53 -31.10
C ARG A 700 -27.16 3.33 -31.64
N LEU A 701 -27.24 3.82 -32.88
CA LEU A 701 -26.24 4.72 -33.45
C LEU A 701 -26.83 6.12 -33.55
N VAL A 702 -26.34 7.03 -32.71
CA VAL A 702 -26.79 8.42 -32.57
C VAL A 702 -25.71 9.36 -33.07
N LYS A 703 -26.11 10.43 -33.76
CA LYS A 703 -25.21 11.52 -34.16
C LYS A 703 -25.52 12.76 -33.35
N ILE A 704 -24.49 13.35 -32.77
CA ILE A 704 -24.53 14.65 -32.11
C ILE A 704 -23.73 15.61 -33.01
N PRO A 705 -24.26 16.82 -33.29
CA PRO A 705 -23.59 17.81 -34.15
C PRO A 705 -22.13 18.09 -33.77
#